data_AF-A0A3B8T966-F1
#
_entry.id   AF-A0A3B8T966-F1
#
_cell.length_a   1.000
_cell.length_b   1.000
_cell.length_c   1.000
_cell.angle_alpha   90.00
_cell.angle_beta   90.00
_cell.angle_gamma   90.00
#
_symmetry.space_group_name_H-M   'P 1'
#
loop_
_entity.id
_entity.type
_entity.pdbx_description
1 polymer ?
#
loop_
_entity_poly.entity_id
_entity_poly.type
_entity_poly.pdbx_seq_one_letter_code
_entity_poly.pdbx_strand_id
1 'polypeptide(L)'
;MKQGRFVDWYRNIAFLLVICCACMFSIPALAAVSSSIAAETIPSNTHHPIWASPLACALYLLIVLGASVIWAAYRQKHAQQLMLAYKKLQKIKDRLSNAMAGSNSHVWEYHRDDKTITAARFTDDLGYTRGKTISFDRFLGIIHRRDKEKFLHAWNAFLNTESTKLDVAYRLVSVEGKSYWYRDLGNFIKDDNDNSFVVTGTYNNITDSMRVQEQIRIFSDAFKNTQDWVLILARNGKFVGANPALYQRFELSEDEDLTVQLMQKFHSDQAMQVKMFSLIEQLKPGGFHKEFMQLTIPNGPVVDIMLTVKAIENTYETHLIDNYMIIMTDITEQKNAERELIRIVNYDDLTGLINRNLLMDRLLHGIEQCYRHNRQLGVIFIDLDRFKPINDSLGHEAGDTVLRAIGQRLKDNFRANDSVARLGGDEFVVLVEAIEHIEHLYPILDNLIKLIEMPVEVEKQTVSVSCSLGISVYPQDGETAKELIRNADIAMYYAKGQAHSGYQFYTEEMNETARKHLIMQNKIKVGHERKEFLNHYQAIFDINLDEIVGFELLMRWKSGLHYISPEQFIPIAEEIGMIMDMTRDAILRGIKDTVQWYASGFDGYLSVNLSARHFDTYFDVSEILAWLQYYQLPASAIRFEITENALVRNNQKVLSYMQAISDAGFIIALDDFGTGFSSLRYLKDFPFDVIKIDKSFVDGIGKDKNDEVIVLTTIAMAKSLNMKCIAEGIETEEQVDFFKEHDCRFLQGYYLSRPSPSLETFDFLRENLQNSKQNSTIEQ
;
A
#
# COMPACT_ATOMS: atom_id res chain seq x y z
N MET A 1 95.34 36.24 18.45
CA MET A 1 96.71 36.72 18.79
C MET A 1 97.20 37.64 17.66
N LYS A 2 97.84 38.77 17.99
CA LYS A 2 98.17 39.96 17.13
C LYS A 2 97.14 41.12 17.10
N GLN A 3 96.66 41.58 18.26
CA GLN A 3 96.16 42.97 18.41
C GLN A 3 96.61 43.63 19.74
N GLY A 4 97.59 43.04 20.45
CA GLY A 4 98.14 43.58 21.69
C GLY A 4 99.28 44.61 21.54
N ARG A 5 99.55 45.11 20.32
CA ARG A 5 100.68 46.03 20.04
C ARG A 5 100.29 47.50 19.82
N PHE A 6 98.99 47.84 19.87
CA PHE A 6 98.52 49.21 19.63
C PHE A 6 98.29 50.04 20.91
N VAL A 7 98.25 49.38 22.08
CA VAL A 7 97.99 50.06 23.37
C VAL A 7 99.24 50.76 23.92
N ASP A 8 100.44 50.25 23.63
CA ASP A 8 101.70 50.85 24.09
C ASP A 8 102.07 52.17 23.38
N TRP A 9 101.48 52.44 22.20
CA TRP A 9 101.72 53.68 21.45
C TRP A 9 101.03 54.89 22.10
N TYR A 10 99.88 54.69 22.76
CA TYR A 10 99.13 55.75 23.43
C TYR A 10 99.73 56.16 24.79
N ARG A 11 100.33 55.23 25.55
CA ARG A 11 100.99 55.56 26.83
C ARG A 11 102.23 56.45 26.65
N ASN A 12 102.99 56.23 25.58
CA ASN A 12 104.23 56.99 25.32
C ASN A 12 103.97 58.43 24.87
N ILE A 13 102.87 58.70 24.17
CA ILE A 13 102.49 60.08 23.76
C ILE A 13 101.97 60.88 24.96
N ALA A 14 101.23 60.26 25.87
CA ALA A 14 100.77 60.91 27.11
C ALA A 14 101.93 61.29 28.04
N PHE A 15 103.02 60.52 28.07
CA PHE A 15 104.19 60.85 28.89
C PHE A 15 105.04 62.01 28.33
N LEU A 16 105.05 62.19 27.00
CA LEU A 16 105.77 63.28 26.33
C LEU A 16 105.07 64.65 26.46
N LEU A 17 103.74 64.67 26.57
CA LEU A 17 102.96 65.91 26.70
C LEU A 17 102.94 66.47 28.14
N VAL A 18 103.13 65.64 29.17
CA VAL A 18 103.15 66.11 30.58
C VAL A 18 104.47 66.76 30.96
N ILE A 19 105.58 66.42 30.28
CA ILE A 19 106.91 66.95 30.63
C ILE A 19 107.17 68.36 30.05
N CYS A 20 106.49 68.77 28.97
CA CYS A 20 106.70 70.12 28.41
C CYS A 20 105.96 71.26 29.15
N CYS A 21 104.87 70.98 29.87
CA CYS A 21 104.12 72.04 30.59
C CYS A 21 104.64 72.36 32.00
N ALA A 22 105.64 71.64 32.52
CA ALA A 22 106.13 71.81 33.89
C ALA A 22 107.37 72.73 34.03
N CYS A 23 107.94 73.29 32.94
CA CYS A 23 109.17 74.10 32.99
C CYS A 23 109.03 75.61 32.69
N MET A 24 107.81 76.18 32.69
CA MET A 24 107.64 77.66 32.75
C MET A 24 106.73 78.05 33.93
N PHE A 25 107.19 77.79 35.14
CA PHE A 25 106.73 78.49 36.35
C PHE A 25 107.88 79.37 36.86
N SER A 26 107.58 80.63 37.25
CA SER A 26 107.88 81.15 38.60
C SER A 26 107.56 82.66 38.76
N ILE A 27 106.54 82.96 39.59
CA ILE A 27 106.51 83.98 40.71
C ILE A 27 106.62 85.50 40.32
N PRO A 28 106.23 86.52 41.14
CA PRO A 28 105.25 86.69 42.24
C PRO A 28 104.30 87.94 42.16
N ALA A 29 103.16 87.82 42.85
CA ALA A 29 102.51 88.75 43.81
C ALA A 29 102.04 90.19 43.45
N LEU A 30 100.71 90.39 43.60
CA LEU A 30 100.10 91.60 44.22
C LEU A 30 100.79 91.88 45.56
N ALA A 31 101.33 93.06 45.86
CA ALA A 31 100.70 94.37 46.05
C ALA A 31 99.85 94.48 47.35
N ALA A 32 100.52 94.89 48.43
CA ALA A 32 99.94 95.68 49.52
C ALA A 32 100.81 96.94 49.73
N VAL A 33 100.35 98.02 49.08
CA VAL A 33 100.30 99.41 49.53
C VAL A 33 101.48 99.93 50.37
N SER A 34 102.32 100.77 49.78
CA SER A 34 102.34 102.22 50.06
C SER A 34 103.59 102.88 49.48
N SER A 35 103.45 104.18 49.21
CA SER A 35 104.48 105.15 48.84
C SER A 35 105.11 105.02 47.45
N SER A 36 104.55 105.84 46.56
CA SER A 36 105.25 106.85 45.77
C SER A 36 106.79 106.90 45.83
N ILE A 37 107.35 106.94 44.61
CA ILE A 37 108.63 107.51 44.14
C ILE A 37 109.63 106.48 43.60
N ALA A 38 109.88 106.68 42.30
CA ALA A 38 110.82 106.13 41.33
C ALA A 38 112.14 105.51 41.83
N ALA A 39 112.59 104.48 41.09
CA ALA A 39 113.93 104.42 40.51
C ALA A 39 114.01 103.37 39.37
N GLU A 40 114.77 103.70 38.33
CA GLU A 40 114.99 102.97 37.07
C GLU A 40 115.70 101.61 37.23
N THR A 41 115.60 100.72 36.22
CA THR A 41 116.72 99.91 35.66
C THR A 41 116.32 99.02 34.46
N ILE A 42 116.91 99.32 33.29
CA ILE A 42 117.62 98.51 32.27
C ILE A 42 117.02 97.14 31.79
N PRO A 43 116.99 96.86 30.46
CA PRO A 43 116.23 95.76 29.84
C PRO A 43 116.99 94.42 29.78
N SER A 44 116.25 93.30 29.73
CA SER A 44 116.78 92.02 29.20
C SER A 44 115.79 91.36 28.25
N ASN A 45 116.28 91.08 27.05
CA ASN A 45 115.58 90.46 25.94
C ASN A 45 115.85 88.95 26.00
N THR A 46 114.83 88.10 26.13
CA THR A 46 114.99 86.65 25.93
C THR A 46 113.88 86.11 25.01
N HIS A 47 114.31 85.50 23.91
CA HIS A 47 113.47 84.89 22.89
C HIS A 47 112.80 83.59 23.41
N HIS A 48 111.51 83.40 23.14
CA HIS A 48 110.82 82.12 23.37
C HIS A 48 111.30 81.02 22.40
N PRO A 49 111.53 79.77 22.85
CA PRO A 49 111.93 78.66 21.98
C PRO A 49 110.80 78.20 21.04
N ILE A 50 111.15 77.88 19.79
CA ILE A 50 110.23 77.63 18.65
C ILE A 50 109.17 76.55 18.94
N TRP A 51 109.49 75.54 19.76
CA TRP A 51 108.61 74.41 20.09
C TRP A 51 107.60 74.69 21.21
N ALA A 52 107.74 75.79 21.96
CA ALA A 52 106.83 76.21 23.03
C ALA A 52 106.05 77.50 22.70
N SER A 53 106.06 77.92 21.42
CA SER A 53 105.25 79.06 20.98
C SER A 53 103.75 78.71 20.96
N PRO A 54 102.84 79.68 21.16
CA PRO A 54 101.40 79.46 21.05
C PRO A 54 100.98 78.81 19.72
N LEU A 55 101.74 79.06 18.65
CA LEU A 55 101.55 78.48 17.32
C LEU A 55 101.84 76.96 17.27
N ALA A 56 102.85 76.47 17.99
CA ALA A 56 103.22 75.05 17.99
C ALA A 56 102.16 74.20 18.72
N CYS A 57 101.63 74.69 19.85
CA CYS A 57 100.54 74.03 20.57
C CYS A 57 99.25 73.96 19.73
N ALA A 58 98.93 75.03 18.99
CA ALA A 58 97.79 75.01 18.06
C ALA A 58 97.96 73.94 16.96
N LEU A 59 99.20 73.73 16.49
CA LEU A 59 99.53 72.76 15.46
C LEU A 59 99.40 71.31 15.97
N TYR A 60 99.82 71.01 17.20
CA TYR A 60 99.60 69.69 17.80
C TYR A 60 98.12 69.39 18.04
N LEU A 61 97.34 70.39 18.48
CA LEU A 61 95.90 70.25 18.69
C LEU A 61 95.19 69.97 17.36
N LEU A 62 95.61 70.61 16.27
CA LEU A 62 95.15 70.33 14.91
C LEU A 62 95.47 68.90 14.44
N ILE A 63 96.66 68.37 14.75
CA ILE A 63 97.04 67.00 14.36
C ILE A 63 96.18 65.96 15.10
N VAL A 64 95.94 66.15 16.41
CA VAL A 64 95.10 65.22 17.19
C VAL A 64 93.63 65.30 16.77
N LEU A 65 93.11 66.51 16.50
CA LEU A 65 91.78 66.70 15.89
C LEU A 65 91.70 66.01 14.52
N GLY A 66 92.71 66.17 13.66
CA GLY A 66 92.76 65.47 12.37
C GLY A 66 92.74 63.95 12.50
N ALA A 67 93.55 63.38 13.40
CA ALA A 67 93.61 61.93 13.62
C ALA A 67 92.30 61.36 14.18
N SER A 68 91.65 62.06 15.12
CA SER A 68 90.35 61.66 15.68
C SER A 68 89.22 61.71 14.65
N VAL A 69 89.21 62.70 13.76
CA VAL A 69 88.27 62.78 12.63
C VAL A 69 88.47 61.61 11.66
N ILE A 70 89.73 61.26 11.33
CA ILE A 70 90.04 60.12 10.44
C ILE A 70 89.59 58.80 11.08
N TRP A 71 89.83 58.59 12.38
CA TRP A 71 89.40 57.37 13.07
C TRP A 71 87.86 57.26 13.17
N ALA A 72 87.17 58.37 13.45
CA ALA A 72 85.71 58.42 13.46
C ALA A 72 85.14 58.09 12.06
N ALA A 73 85.73 58.64 11.00
CA ALA A 73 85.34 58.35 9.62
C ALA A 73 85.56 56.87 9.25
N TYR A 74 86.67 56.26 9.68
CA TYR A 74 86.95 54.84 9.45
C TYR A 74 85.93 53.92 10.13
N ARG A 75 85.58 54.19 11.40
CA ARG A 75 84.58 53.42 12.15
C ARG A 75 83.19 53.54 11.53
N GLN A 76 82.82 54.75 11.09
CA GLN A 76 81.53 55.00 10.45
C GLN A 76 81.40 54.24 9.12
N LYS A 77 82.49 54.17 8.33
CA LYS A 77 82.52 53.41 7.07
C LYS A 77 82.34 51.90 7.27
N HIS A 78 82.98 51.31 8.27
CA HIS A 78 82.81 49.89 8.60
C HIS A 78 81.40 49.56 9.11
N ALA A 79 80.83 50.42 9.97
CA ALA A 79 79.46 50.25 10.43
C ALA A 79 78.45 50.31 9.26
N GLN A 80 78.68 51.19 8.28
CA GLN A 80 77.88 51.26 7.05
C GLN A 80 77.99 50.00 6.18
N GLN A 81 79.20 49.43 6.02
CA GLN A 81 79.39 48.19 5.25
C GLN A 81 78.68 47.01 5.90
N LEU A 82 78.76 46.87 7.23
CA LEU A 82 78.07 45.83 7.96
C LEU A 82 76.55 45.98 7.86
N MET A 83 76.03 47.21 7.97
CA MET A 83 74.60 47.49 7.85
C MET A 83 74.08 47.24 6.43
N LEU A 84 74.88 47.53 5.39
CA LEU A 84 74.56 47.22 4.00
C LEU A 84 74.53 45.71 3.74
N ALA A 85 75.49 44.96 4.29
CA ALA A 85 75.50 43.51 4.20
C ALA A 85 74.27 42.90 4.91
N TYR A 86 73.95 43.38 6.11
CA TYR A 86 72.77 42.96 6.85
C TYR A 86 71.47 43.27 6.08
N LYS A 87 71.33 44.49 5.55
CA LYS A 87 70.17 44.86 4.71
C LYS A 87 70.05 44.01 3.44
N LYS A 88 71.16 43.67 2.78
CA LYS A 88 71.16 42.77 1.61
C LYS A 88 70.70 41.36 2.00
N LEU A 89 71.18 40.85 3.13
CA LEU A 89 70.84 39.52 3.62
C LEU A 89 69.37 39.44 4.03
N GLN A 90 68.88 40.45 4.74
CA GLN A 90 67.45 40.61 5.06
C GLN A 90 66.61 40.63 3.78
N LYS A 91 67.00 41.44 2.78
CA LYS A 91 66.27 41.54 1.51
C LYS A 91 66.26 40.23 0.71
N ILE A 92 67.34 39.43 0.77
CA ILE A 92 67.38 38.10 0.14
C ILE A 92 66.47 37.12 0.91
N LYS A 93 66.54 37.13 2.24
CA LYS A 93 65.66 36.31 3.09
C LYS A 93 64.19 36.65 2.86
N ASP A 94 63.83 37.92 2.84
CA ASP A 94 62.47 38.40 2.60
C ASP A 94 62.00 38.03 1.19
N ARG A 95 62.88 38.15 0.18
CA ARG A 95 62.56 37.72 -1.20
C ARG A 95 62.32 36.22 -1.29
N LEU A 96 63.16 35.40 -0.67
CA LEU A 96 62.98 33.94 -0.64
C LEU A 96 61.70 33.57 0.11
N SER A 97 61.46 34.17 1.28
CA SER A 97 60.25 33.96 2.07
C SER A 97 58.99 34.35 1.29
N ASN A 98 59.01 35.50 0.60
CA ASN A 98 57.88 35.97 -0.20
C ASN A 98 57.67 35.12 -1.46
N ALA A 99 58.73 34.64 -2.10
CA ALA A 99 58.64 33.73 -3.24
C ALA A 99 58.04 32.36 -2.85
N MET A 100 58.41 31.86 -1.66
CA MET A 100 57.84 30.64 -1.08
C MET A 100 56.36 30.83 -0.70
N ALA A 101 56.02 31.96 -0.06
CA ALA A 101 54.64 32.29 0.26
C ALA A 101 53.76 32.46 -1.00
N GLY A 102 54.26 33.12 -2.05
CA GLY A 102 53.54 33.33 -3.30
C GLY A 102 53.31 32.04 -4.12
N SER A 103 54.14 31.01 -3.92
CA SER A 103 53.96 29.68 -4.53
C SER A 103 53.25 28.68 -3.60
N ASN A 104 52.76 29.14 -2.44
CA ASN A 104 52.17 28.31 -1.38
C ASN A 104 53.02 27.09 -1.02
N SER A 105 54.35 27.27 -1.04
CA SER A 105 55.35 26.23 -0.80
C SER A 105 56.04 26.49 0.53
N HIS A 106 56.13 25.46 1.37
CA HIS A 106 56.76 25.53 2.69
C HIS A 106 57.88 24.51 2.81
N VAL A 107 58.84 24.74 3.69
CA VAL A 107 60.00 23.86 3.84
C VAL A 107 59.74 22.80 4.90
N TRP A 108 60.18 21.58 4.63
CA TRP A 108 60.32 20.52 5.62
C TRP A 108 61.77 20.02 5.65
N GLU A 109 62.23 19.63 6.83
CA GLU A 109 63.57 19.13 7.06
C GLU A 109 63.48 17.80 7.80
N TYR A 110 64.26 16.81 7.38
CA TYR A 110 64.37 15.51 8.01
C TYR A 110 65.80 15.30 8.48
N HIS A 111 65.95 15.14 9.80
CA HIS A 111 67.22 14.85 10.44
C HIS A 111 67.33 13.34 10.63
N ARG A 112 68.29 12.71 9.94
CA ARG A 112 68.44 11.25 9.95
C ARG A 112 68.91 10.72 11.30
N ASP A 113 69.81 11.45 11.97
CA ASP A 113 70.44 11.02 13.22
C ASP A 113 69.42 10.95 14.37
N ASP A 114 68.54 11.95 14.47
CA ASP A 114 67.48 12.01 15.48
C ASP A 114 66.16 11.36 15.03
N LYS A 115 66.07 10.95 13.76
CA LYS A 115 64.83 10.49 13.09
C LYS A 115 63.64 11.43 13.33
N THR A 116 63.88 12.72 13.21
CA THR A 116 62.84 13.76 13.37
C THR A 116 62.56 14.47 12.05
N ILE A 117 61.31 14.89 11.87
CA ILE A 117 60.88 15.73 10.76
C ILE A 117 60.35 17.05 11.31
N THR A 118 60.88 18.14 10.76
CA THR A 118 60.51 19.51 11.09
C THR A 118 59.72 20.11 9.93
N ALA A 119 58.49 20.54 10.16
CA ALA A 119 57.67 21.22 9.17
C ALA A 119 56.61 22.10 9.84
N ALA A 120 56.33 23.26 9.24
CA ALA A 120 55.34 24.19 9.80
C ALA A 120 53.89 23.63 9.77
N ARG A 121 53.57 22.74 8.82
CA ARG A 121 52.24 22.09 8.68
C ARG A 121 51.76 21.38 9.93
N PHE A 122 52.67 20.90 10.78
CA PHE A 122 52.28 20.20 12.00
C PHE A 122 51.57 21.13 12.98
N THR A 123 52.02 22.39 13.08
CA THR A 123 51.37 23.40 13.93
C THR A 123 50.26 24.13 13.20
N ASP A 124 50.53 24.54 11.95
CA ASP A 124 49.73 25.55 11.26
C ASP A 124 48.41 24.97 10.72
N ASP A 125 48.45 23.80 10.08
CA ASP A 125 47.28 23.17 9.44
C ASP A 125 46.72 21.99 10.25
N LEU A 126 47.59 21.22 10.91
CA LEU A 126 47.22 19.96 11.57
C LEU A 126 46.96 20.10 13.08
N GLY A 127 47.28 21.26 13.67
CA GLY A 127 46.92 21.62 15.05
C GLY A 127 47.73 20.93 16.16
N TYR A 128 48.92 20.39 15.87
CA TYR A 128 49.76 19.77 16.89
C TYR A 128 50.47 20.84 17.74
N THR A 129 50.31 20.79 19.06
CA THR A 129 50.79 21.81 20.01
C THR A 129 52.26 21.68 20.44
N ARG A 130 52.93 20.54 20.20
CA ARG A 130 54.33 20.27 20.63
C ARG A 130 55.38 20.70 19.59
N GLY A 131 55.31 21.94 19.13
CA GLY A 131 56.31 22.54 18.24
C GLY A 131 56.29 22.00 16.80
N LYS A 132 57.17 22.54 15.94
CA LYS A 132 57.24 22.25 14.50
C LYS A 132 57.97 20.94 14.16
N THR A 133 58.42 20.17 15.15
CA THR A 133 59.26 18.97 14.98
C THR A 133 58.61 17.76 15.64
N ILE A 134 58.47 16.67 14.90
CA ILE A 134 57.92 15.39 15.39
C ILE A 134 58.83 14.22 15.01
N SER A 135 58.73 13.09 15.72
CA SER A 135 59.44 11.87 15.30
C SER A 135 58.88 11.33 14.00
N PHE A 136 59.74 10.70 13.19
CA PHE A 136 59.35 10.15 11.90
C PHE A 136 58.31 9.02 12.02
N ASP A 137 58.39 8.19 13.06
CA ASP A 137 57.39 7.16 13.32
C ASP A 137 56.01 7.76 13.63
N ARG A 138 55.99 8.88 14.37
CA ARG A 138 54.75 9.62 14.62
C ARG A 138 54.21 10.24 13.34
N PHE A 139 55.09 10.78 12.50
CA PHE A 139 54.72 11.28 11.17
C PHE A 139 54.09 10.19 10.29
N LEU A 140 54.67 8.99 10.23
CA LEU A 140 54.07 7.83 9.54
C LEU A 140 52.73 7.38 10.15
N GLY A 141 52.50 7.67 11.44
CA GLY A 141 51.24 7.40 12.13
C GLY A 141 50.10 8.36 11.76
N ILE A 142 50.42 9.59 11.37
CA ILE A 142 49.43 10.61 10.98
C ILE A 142 49.11 10.59 9.48
N ILE A 143 49.84 9.82 8.67
CA ILE A 143 49.51 9.58 7.27
C ILE A 143 48.22 8.73 7.21
N HIS A 144 47.29 9.14 6.35
CA HIS A 144 46.04 8.43 6.16
C HIS A 144 46.29 6.97 5.74
N ARG A 145 45.55 6.03 6.33
CA ARG A 145 45.77 4.57 6.21
C ARG A 145 45.90 4.09 4.75
N ARG A 146 45.10 4.64 3.83
CA ARG A 146 45.11 4.27 2.40
C ARG A 146 46.36 4.74 1.63
N ASP A 147 47.04 5.79 2.10
CA ASP A 147 48.16 6.40 1.38
C ASP A 147 49.52 6.02 1.99
N LYS A 148 49.50 5.34 3.16
CA LYS A 148 50.70 5.00 3.93
C LYS A 148 51.66 4.09 3.17
N GLU A 149 51.16 3.05 2.51
CA GLU A 149 52.00 2.14 1.72
C GLU A 149 52.65 2.86 0.52
N LYS A 150 51.88 3.66 -0.20
CA LYS A 150 52.37 4.49 -1.31
C LYS A 150 53.48 5.44 -0.85
N PHE A 151 53.27 6.10 0.29
CA PHE A 151 54.28 6.99 0.87
C PHE A 151 55.55 6.23 1.26
N LEU A 152 55.43 5.12 1.98
CA LEU A 152 56.58 4.31 2.42
C LEU A 152 57.39 3.78 1.23
N HIS A 153 56.73 3.34 0.17
CA HIS A 153 57.40 2.91 -1.05
C HIS A 153 58.21 4.06 -1.67
N ALA A 154 57.60 5.23 -1.84
CA ALA A 154 58.27 6.41 -2.39
C ALA A 154 59.43 6.88 -1.49
N TRP A 155 59.25 6.85 -0.17
CA TRP A 155 60.25 7.25 0.81
C TRP A 155 61.45 6.30 0.86
N ASN A 156 61.22 4.99 0.82
CA ASN A 156 62.29 3.99 0.80
C ASN A 156 63.09 4.04 -0.51
N ALA A 157 62.41 4.20 -1.65
CA ALA A 157 63.06 4.38 -2.94
C ALA A 157 63.95 5.64 -2.98
N PHE A 158 63.50 6.72 -2.33
CA PHE A 158 64.28 7.95 -2.18
C PHE A 158 65.53 7.73 -1.31
N LEU A 159 65.42 7.04 -0.16
CA LEU A 159 66.55 6.80 0.74
C LEU A 159 67.60 5.80 0.21
N ASN A 160 67.19 4.84 -0.62
CA ASN A 160 68.07 3.79 -1.15
C ASN A 160 68.78 4.16 -2.46
N THR A 161 68.81 5.44 -2.84
CA THR A 161 69.54 6.03 -4.00
C THR A 161 69.04 5.67 -5.41
N GLU A 162 67.87 5.02 -5.55
CA GLU A 162 67.28 4.74 -6.88
C GLU A 162 66.64 5.98 -7.52
N SER A 163 66.19 6.95 -6.72
CA SER A 163 65.67 8.24 -7.20
C SER A 163 66.39 9.40 -6.53
N THR A 164 66.85 10.37 -7.33
CA THR A 164 67.49 11.59 -6.84
C THR A 164 66.52 12.60 -6.24
N LYS A 165 65.19 12.38 -6.39
CA LYS A 165 64.13 13.27 -5.90
C LYS A 165 62.94 12.50 -5.30
N LEU A 166 62.33 13.06 -4.25
CA LEU A 166 61.05 12.62 -3.72
C LEU A 166 59.94 13.49 -4.34
N ASP A 167 58.88 12.88 -4.88
CA ASP A 167 57.63 13.56 -5.28
C ASP A 167 56.45 12.65 -4.94
N VAL A 168 55.70 13.00 -3.89
CA VAL A 168 54.58 12.18 -3.43
C VAL A 168 53.44 13.04 -2.92
N ALA A 169 52.23 12.76 -3.42
CA ALA A 169 50.99 13.31 -2.92
C ALA A 169 50.24 12.29 -2.04
N TYR A 170 49.89 12.68 -0.83
CA TYR A 170 49.26 11.84 0.19
C TYR A 170 48.48 12.68 1.21
N ARG A 171 47.64 12.03 2.01
CA ARG A 171 46.85 12.70 3.07
C ARG A 171 47.49 12.59 4.44
N LEU A 172 47.45 13.70 5.18
CA LEU A 172 47.74 13.77 6.61
C LEU A 172 46.45 14.00 7.39
N VAL A 173 46.34 13.37 8.56
CA VAL A 173 45.20 13.49 9.47
C VAL A 173 45.55 14.46 10.61
N SER A 174 44.72 15.49 10.79
CA SER A 174 44.86 16.46 11.88
C SER A 174 44.46 15.86 13.23
N VAL A 175 44.76 16.58 14.32
CA VAL A 175 44.33 16.18 15.68
C VAL A 175 42.80 16.06 15.78
N GLU A 176 42.06 16.86 15.01
CA GLU A 176 40.59 16.82 14.93
C GLU A 176 40.05 15.69 14.03
N GLY A 177 40.93 14.88 13.42
CA GLY A 177 40.55 13.80 12.51
C GLY A 177 40.24 14.23 11.06
N LYS A 178 40.47 15.50 10.71
CA LYS A 178 40.28 15.99 9.33
C LYS A 178 41.47 15.59 8.46
N SER A 179 41.20 15.20 7.21
CA SER A 179 42.23 14.82 6.25
C SER A 179 42.58 15.98 5.32
N TYR A 180 43.88 16.23 5.17
CA TYR A 180 44.45 17.27 4.30
C TYR A 180 45.40 16.63 3.30
N TRP A 181 45.33 17.03 2.03
CA TRP A 181 46.24 16.57 1.00
C TRP A 181 47.50 17.44 0.96
N TYR A 182 48.66 16.79 1.00
CA TYR A 182 49.95 17.42 0.77
C TYR A 182 50.66 16.75 -0.39
N ARG A 183 51.44 17.55 -1.13
CA ARG A 183 52.45 17.08 -2.06
C ARG A 183 53.82 17.47 -1.54
N ASP A 184 54.65 16.47 -1.26
CA ASP A 184 56.01 16.67 -0.76
C ASP A 184 57.01 16.44 -1.88
N LEU A 185 57.90 17.42 -2.05
CA LEU A 185 59.04 17.40 -2.93
C LEU A 185 60.33 17.40 -2.08
N GLY A 186 61.27 16.50 -2.33
CA GLY A 186 62.52 16.40 -1.57
C GLY A 186 63.75 16.19 -2.44
N ASN A 187 64.88 16.79 -2.06
CA ASN A 187 66.19 16.57 -2.71
C ASN A 187 67.26 16.27 -1.65
N PHE A 188 68.32 15.58 -2.03
CA PHE A 188 69.49 15.38 -1.17
C PHE A 188 70.39 16.63 -1.17
N ILE A 189 70.74 17.12 0.02
CA ILE A 189 71.79 18.12 0.21
C ILE A 189 72.82 17.52 1.17
N LYS A 190 74.09 17.49 0.76
CA LYS A 190 75.21 17.02 1.59
C LYS A 190 75.78 18.24 2.31
N ASP A 191 75.87 18.20 3.64
CA ASP A 191 76.50 19.26 4.41
C ASP A 191 78.03 19.09 4.35
N ASP A 192 78.77 20.20 4.17
CA ASP A 192 80.20 20.19 3.82
C ASP A 192 81.12 20.14 5.06
N ASN A 193 80.59 20.09 6.29
CA ASN A 193 81.41 20.24 7.51
C ASN A 193 81.19 19.24 8.66
N ASP A 194 80.31 18.25 8.55
CA ASP A 194 80.31 17.09 9.46
C ASP A 194 79.51 15.95 8.83
N ASN A 195 79.74 14.70 9.26
CA ASN A 195 79.19 13.50 8.61
C ASN A 195 77.67 13.28 8.83
N SER A 196 76.88 14.35 9.04
CA SER A 196 75.44 14.34 9.27
C SER A 196 74.66 14.72 8.00
N PHE A 197 73.62 13.95 7.68
CA PHE A 197 72.80 14.15 6.49
C PHE A 197 71.46 14.78 6.87
N VAL A 198 71.18 15.99 6.35
CA VAL A 198 69.87 16.63 6.46
C VAL A 198 69.18 16.57 5.10
N VAL A 199 68.02 15.92 5.04
CA VAL A 199 67.17 15.95 3.84
C VAL A 199 66.25 17.16 3.98
N THR A 200 66.29 18.07 3.02
CA THR A 200 65.36 19.21 2.99
C THR A 200 64.51 19.15 1.74
N GLY A 201 63.28 19.61 1.87
CA GLY A 201 62.30 19.59 0.81
C GLY A 201 61.25 20.67 0.96
N THR A 202 60.39 20.77 -0.04
CA THR A 202 59.22 21.65 -0.02
C THR A 202 57.94 20.85 0.02
N TYR A 203 56.88 21.40 0.59
CA TYR A 203 55.53 20.83 0.54
C TYR A 203 54.50 21.89 0.18
N ASN A 204 53.43 21.45 -0.48
CA ASN A 204 52.27 22.27 -0.82
C ASN A 204 51.00 21.59 -0.31
N ASN A 205 50.10 22.37 0.30
CA ASN A 205 48.75 21.91 0.62
C ASN A 205 47.89 21.96 -0.66
N ILE A 206 47.45 20.80 -1.14
CA ILE A 206 46.66 20.66 -2.39
C ILE A 206 45.21 20.22 -2.11
N THR A 207 44.75 20.36 -0.86
CA THR A 207 43.44 19.87 -0.42
C THR A 207 42.29 20.44 -1.26
N ASP A 208 42.28 21.75 -1.51
CA ASP A 208 41.19 22.38 -2.25
C ASP A 208 41.19 22.03 -3.73
N SER A 209 42.37 21.93 -4.35
CA SER A 209 42.49 21.44 -5.74
C SER A 209 41.95 20.01 -5.89
N MET A 210 42.26 19.13 -4.94
CA MET A 210 41.74 17.75 -4.94
C MET A 210 40.22 17.71 -4.70
N ARG A 211 39.68 18.59 -3.84
CA ARG A 211 38.22 18.69 -3.62
C ARG A 211 37.49 19.13 -4.89
N VAL A 212 37.99 20.15 -5.57
CA VAL A 212 37.40 20.64 -6.83
C VAL A 212 37.44 19.55 -7.90
N GLN A 213 38.55 18.82 -8.02
CA GLN A 213 38.67 17.72 -8.97
C GLN A 213 37.67 16.59 -8.69
N GLU A 214 37.50 16.20 -7.42
CA GLU A 214 36.54 15.16 -7.06
C GLU A 214 35.09 15.63 -7.27
N GLN A 215 34.78 16.91 -7.00
CA GLN A 215 33.47 17.47 -7.31
C GLN A 215 33.16 17.40 -8.81
N ILE A 216 34.10 17.83 -9.67
CA ILE A 216 33.94 17.75 -11.13
C ILE A 216 33.68 16.29 -11.56
N ARG A 217 34.42 15.34 -10.99
CA ARG A 217 34.23 13.92 -11.26
C ARG A 217 32.83 13.45 -10.87
N ILE A 218 32.37 13.75 -9.64
CA ILE A 218 31.04 13.34 -9.16
C ILE A 218 29.93 13.93 -10.05
N PHE A 219 30.02 15.21 -10.42
CA PHE A 219 29.03 15.83 -11.31
C PHE A 219 29.08 15.25 -12.73
N SER A 220 30.27 14.93 -13.25
CA SER A 220 30.41 14.27 -14.55
C SER A 220 29.83 12.86 -14.54
N ASP A 221 30.08 12.09 -13.48
CA ASP A 221 29.53 10.75 -13.30
C ASP A 221 28.00 10.80 -13.17
N ALA A 222 27.45 11.76 -12.42
CA ALA A 222 26.00 11.96 -12.30
C ALA A 222 25.35 12.30 -13.66
N PHE A 223 25.96 13.19 -14.45
CA PHE A 223 25.48 13.55 -15.78
C PHE A 223 25.50 12.35 -16.75
N LYS A 224 26.54 11.51 -16.67
CA LYS A 224 26.68 10.34 -17.56
C LYS A 224 25.73 9.19 -17.23
N ASN A 225 25.42 9.00 -15.95
CA ASN A 225 24.62 7.87 -15.47
C ASN A 225 23.13 8.18 -15.30
N THR A 226 22.67 9.41 -15.57
CA THR A 226 21.22 9.68 -15.60
C THR A 226 20.56 8.98 -16.79
N GLN A 227 19.35 8.46 -16.57
CA GLN A 227 18.56 7.81 -17.62
C GLN A 227 17.74 8.82 -18.44
N ASP A 228 17.55 10.04 -17.93
CA ASP A 228 16.93 11.13 -18.68
C ASP A 228 17.78 11.49 -19.91
N TRP A 229 17.14 11.93 -20.98
CA TRP A 229 17.85 12.42 -22.17
C TRP A 229 18.15 13.90 -21.99
N VAL A 230 19.44 14.22 -21.78
CA VAL A 230 19.89 15.57 -21.47
C VAL A 230 20.65 16.15 -22.66
N LEU A 231 20.24 17.35 -23.05
CA LEU A 231 20.77 18.13 -24.16
C LEU A 231 21.14 19.53 -23.67
N ILE A 232 22.35 19.98 -24.00
CA ILE A 232 22.85 21.33 -23.68
C ILE A 232 23.09 22.09 -24.98
N LEU A 233 22.47 23.26 -25.09
CA LEU A 233 22.61 24.18 -26.21
C LEU A 233 23.26 25.47 -25.75
N ALA A 234 24.11 26.06 -26.57
CA ALA A 234 24.62 27.42 -26.38
C ALA A 234 23.49 28.44 -26.62
N ARG A 235 23.71 29.68 -26.17
CA ARG A 235 22.77 30.79 -26.41
C ARG A 235 22.34 30.96 -27.88
N ASN A 236 23.22 30.68 -28.83
CA ASN A 236 22.93 30.78 -30.27
C ASN A 236 22.21 29.53 -30.85
N GLY A 237 21.75 28.63 -29.99
CA GLY A 237 21.10 27.38 -30.37
C GLY A 237 22.07 26.28 -30.85
N LYS A 238 23.39 26.52 -30.84
CA LYS A 238 24.36 25.48 -31.22
C LYS A 238 24.48 24.42 -30.12
N PHE A 239 24.65 23.18 -30.54
CA PHE A 239 24.89 22.09 -29.62
C PHE A 239 26.21 22.24 -28.85
N VAL A 240 26.17 22.01 -27.53
CA VAL A 240 27.34 22.05 -26.64
C VAL A 240 27.66 20.67 -26.10
N GLY A 241 26.65 19.89 -25.72
CA GLY A 241 26.86 18.55 -25.18
C GLY A 241 25.56 17.81 -24.85
N ALA A 242 25.63 16.49 -24.79
CA ALA A 242 24.53 15.62 -24.42
C ALA A 242 25.06 14.47 -23.57
N ASN A 243 24.18 13.84 -22.79
CA ASN A 243 24.55 12.67 -22.00
C ASN A 243 24.48 11.37 -22.84
N PRO A 244 25.16 10.30 -22.41
CA PRO A 244 25.16 9.02 -23.12
C PRO A 244 23.76 8.43 -23.37
N ALA A 245 22.81 8.65 -22.45
CA ALA A 245 21.44 8.14 -22.60
C ALA A 245 20.75 8.70 -23.86
N LEU A 246 20.96 9.98 -24.19
CA LEU A 246 20.42 10.59 -25.40
C LEU A 246 21.07 9.99 -26.66
N TYR A 247 22.40 9.80 -26.67
CA TYR A 247 23.09 9.16 -27.79
C TYR A 247 22.62 7.74 -28.04
N GLN A 248 22.51 6.94 -26.97
CA GLN A 248 22.08 5.55 -27.05
C GLN A 248 20.63 5.43 -27.51
N ARG A 249 19.71 6.25 -26.98
CA ARG A 249 18.29 6.15 -27.31
C ARG A 249 17.97 6.55 -28.73
N PHE A 250 18.60 7.63 -29.21
CA PHE A 250 18.35 8.18 -30.54
C PHE A 250 19.34 7.67 -31.59
N GLU A 251 20.22 6.72 -31.24
CA GLU A 251 21.26 6.14 -32.11
C GLU A 251 22.05 7.24 -32.84
N LEU A 252 22.62 8.15 -32.05
CA LEU A 252 23.38 9.30 -32.55
C LEU A 252 24.87 9.00 -32.50
N SER A 253 25.62 9.51 -33.48
CA SER A 253 27.09 9.37 -33.53
C SER A 253 27.77 10.60 -32.92
N GLU A 254 28.79 10.40 -32.09
CA GLU A 254 29.62 11.47 -31.54
C GLU A 254 30.53 12.13 -32.61
N ASP A 255 30.77 11.45 -33.74
CA ASP A 255 31.73 11.89 -34.78
C ASP A 255 31.13 12.86 -35.82
N GLU A 256 29.82 13.09 -35.84
CA GLU A 256 29.17 14.03 -36.76
C GLU A 256 28.47 15.18 -36.02
N ASP A 257 28.07 16.22 -36.77
CA ASP A 257 27.36 17.38 -36.18
C ASP A 257 25.99 16.95 -35.64
N LEU A 258 25.89 16.87 -34.31
CA LEU A 258 24.68 16.47 -33.61
C LEU A 258 23.47 17.36 -33.96
N THR A 259 23.71 18.62 -34.31
CA THR A 259 22.64 19.54 -34.74
C THR A 259 21.94 19.00 -35.99
N VAL A 260 22.70 18.47 -36.94
CA VAL A 260 22.18 17.92 -38.20
C VAL A 260 21.45 16.60 -37.94
N GLN A 261 22.02 15.71 -37.12
CA GLN A 261 21.39 14.42 -36.78
C GLN A 261 20.08 14.58 -36.01
N LEU A 262 20.04 15.48 -35.02
CA LEU A 262 18.81 15.76 -34.26
C LEU A 262 17.76 16.41 -35.17
N MET A 263 18.13 17.35 -36.04
CA MET A 263 17.20 17.96 -36.98
C MET A 263 16.64 16.96 -38.00
N GLN A 264 17.44 15.97 -38.42
CA GLN A 264 16.98 14.89 -39.30
C GLN A 264 16.08 13.89 -38.57
N LYS A 265 16.45 13.46 -37.36
CA LYS A 265 15.72 12.45 -36.60
C LYS A 265 14.45 12.98 -35.91
N PHE A 266 14.42 14.26 -35.54
CA PHE A 266 13.21 14.92 -35.04
C PHE A 266 12.37 15.57 -36.15
N HIS A 267 12.74 15.42 -37.43
CA HIS A 267 11.99 16.00 -38.55
C HIS A 267 10.54 15.50 -38.62
N SER A 268 10.27 14.30 -38.09
CA SER A 268 8.92 13.72 -38.01
C SER A 268 8.02 14.41 -36.98
N ASP A 269 8.57 15.20 -36.05
CA ASP A 269 7.83 15.82 -34.94
C ASP A 269 8.02 17.34 -34.94
N GLN A 270 7.55 17.97 -36.03
CA GLN A 270 7.69 19.41 -36.27
C GLN A 270 7.03 20.26 -35.16
N ALA A 271 5.98 19.74 -34.54
CA ALA A 271 5.31 20.36 -33.40
C ALA A 271 6.24 20.48 -32.18
N MET A 272 7.05 19.44 -31.92
CA MET A 272 8.00 19.43 -30.81
C MET A 272 9.11 20.46 -30.98
N GLN A 273 9.68 20.54 -32.17
CA GLN A 273 10.74 21.52 -32.47
C GLN A 273 10.23 22.94 -32.28
N VAL A 274 9.10 23.29 -32.92
CA VAL A 274 8.50 24.63 -32.83
C VAL A 274 8.22 24.99 -31.38
N LYS A 275 7.66 24.06 -30.62
CA LYS A 275 7.31 24.30 -29.22
C LYS A 275 8.55 24.46 -28.34
N MET A 276 9.56 23.59 -28.49
CA MET A 276 10.83 23.69 -27.77
C MET A 276 11.53 25.04 -28.04
N PHE A 277 11.62 25.48 -29.30
CA PHE A 277 12.21 26.78 -29.63
C PHE A 277 11.39 27.94 -29.06
N SER A 278 10.05 27.86 -29.10
CA SER A 278 9.20 28.89 -28.48
C SER A 278 9.39 28.99 -26.97
N LEU A 279 9.62 27.87 -26.28
CA LEU A 279 9.91 27.84 -24.85
C LEU A 279 11.27 28.47 -24.54
N ILE A 280 12.30 28.17 -25.34
CA ILE A 280 13.64 28.76 -25.22
C ILE A 280 13.59 30.29 -25.33
N GLU A 281 12.82 30.83 -26.28
CA GLU A 281 12.69 32.27 -26.50
C GLU A 281 11.98 33.01 -25.35
N GLN A 282 11.08 32.34 -24.64
CA GLN A 282 10.28 32.93 -23.56
C GLN A 282 11.01 32.94 -22.20
N LEU A 283 12.11 32.20 -22.07
CA LEU A 283 12.81 32.01 -20.80
C LEU A 283 13.73 33.18 -20.44
N LYS A 284 13.61 33.65 -19.20
CA LYS A 284 14.53 34.61 -18.57
C LYS A 284 15.76 33.89 -17.99
N PRO A 285 16.89 34.58 -17.77
CA PRO A 285 18.05 34.01 -17.07
C PRO A 285 17.65 33.34 -15.75
N GLY A 286 18.09 32.10 -15.54
CA GLY A 286 17.75 31.28 -14.36
C GLY A 286 16.35 30.66 -14.38
N GLY A 287 15.51 30.99 -15.36
CA GLY A 287 14.15 30.46 -15.51
C GLY A 287 14.12 29.01 -16.00
N PHE A 288 12.98 28.34 -15.78
CA PHE A 288 12.69 27.02 -16.35
C PHE A 288 11.22 26.90 -16.76
N HIS A 289 10.94 25.99 -17.69
CA HIS A 289 9.60 25.60 -18.08
C HIS A 289 9.48 24.08 -18.13
N LYS A 290 8.29 23.55 -17.83
CA LYS A 290 7.98 22.13 -17.91
C LYS A 290 6.71 21.92 -18.72
N GLU A 291 6.73 20.96 -19.62
CA GLU A 291 5.58 20.62 -20.44
C GLU A 291 5.50 19.11 -20.71
N PHE A 292 4.28 18.60 -20.82
CA PHE A 292 4.02 17.21 -21.18
C PHE A 292 3.67 17.11 -22.65
N MET A 293 4.24 16.15 -23.35
CA MET A 293 3.98 15.94 -24.76
C MET A 293 4.29 14.52 -25.20
N GLN A 294 3.86 14.16 -26.40
CA GLN A 294 4.24 12.91 -27.03
C GLN A 294 5.44 13.14 -27.94
N LEU A 295 6.36 12.17 -27.96
CA LEU A 295 7.52 12.17 -28.82
C LEU A 295 7.53 10.90 -29.65
N THR A 296 7.64 11.06 -30.97
CA THR A 296 7.84 9.92 -31.87
C THR A 296 9.32 9.56 -31.92
N ILE A 297 9.68 8.36 -31.46
CA ILE A 297 11.07 7.89 -31.52
C ILE A 297 11.35 7.38 -32.95
N PRO A 298 12.50 7.74 -33.56
CA PRO A 298 12.88 7.24 -34.87
C PRO A 298 12.86 5.70 -34.91
N ASN A 299 12.13 5.13 -35.87
CA ASN A 299 11.94 3.67 -36.01
C ASN A 299 11.37 2.97 -34.77
N GLY A 300 10.69 3.70 -33.87
CA GLY A 300 10.20 3.20 -32.59
C GLY A 300 8.76 3.63 -32.27
N PRO A 301 8.26 3.28 -31.06
CA PRO A 301 6.95 3.68 -30.61
C PRO A 301 6.89 5.17 -30.25
N VAL A 302 5.68 5.72 -30.20
CA VAL A 302 5.40 7.03 -29.60
C VAL A 302 5.47 6.90 -28.09
N VAL A 303 6.23 7.77 -27.43
CA VAL A 303 6.40 7.81 -25.97
C VAL A 303 5.84 9.10 -25.38
N ASP A 304 5.32 9.03 -24.16
CA ASP A 304 4.96 10.22 -23.39
C ASP A 304 6.20 10.77 -22.68
N ILE A 305 6.54 12.04 -22.93
CA ILE A 305 7.69 12.70 -22.32
C ILE A 305 7.28 13.90 -21.47
N MET A 306 8.07 14.14 -20.42
CA MET A 306 8.12 15.42 -19.73
C MET A 306 9.34 16.20 -20.23
N LEU A 307 9.09 17.28 -20.98
CA LEU A 307 10.10 18.20 -21.47
C LEU A 307 10.36 19.28 -20.42
N THR A 308 11.59 19.38 -19.93
CA THR A 308 12.04 20.47 -19.07
C THR A 308 13.10 21.29 -19.79
N VAL A 309 12.88 22.60 -19.93
CA VAL A 309 13.85 23.54 -20.52
C VAL A 309 14.28 24.53 -19.45
N LYS A 310 15.60 24.66 -19.22
CA LYS A 310 16.18 25.56 -18.22
C LYS A 310 17.21 26.48 -18.85
N ALA A 311 17.10 27.77 -18.58
CA ALA A 311 18.08 28.78 -18.99
C ALA A 311 19.17 28.90 -17.91
N ILE A 312 20.41 28.59 -18.27
CA ILE A 312 21.58 28.71 -17.38
C ILE A 312 22.15 30.12 -17.51
N GLU A 313 22.18 30.82 -16.38
CA GLU A 313 22.72 32.18 -16.27
C GLU A 313 24.25 32.19 -16.35
N ASN A 314 24.80 33.21 -17.00
CA ASN A 314 26.24 33.41 -17.12
C ASN A 314 26.86 33.77 -15.76
N THR A 315 27.96 33.10 -15.43
CA THR A 315 28.64 33.25 -14.12
C THR A 315 29.21 34.65 -13.88
N TYR A 316 29.49 35.42 -14.93
CA TYR A 316 30.13 36.73 -14.86
C TYR A 316 29.17 37.89 -15.08
N GLU A 317 28.06 37.68 -15.79
CA GLU A 317 27.06 38.71 -16.09
C GLU A 317 25.63 38.20 -15.79
N THR A 318 25.07 38.66 -14.67
CA THR A 318 23.82 38.16 -14.05
C THR A 318 22.52 38.48 -14.81
N HIS A 319 22.60 38.74 -16.11
CA HIS A 319 21.45 39.01 -16.98
C HIS A 319 21.58 38.35 -18.36
N LEU A 320 22.62 37.54 -18.57
CA LEU A 320 22.86 36.85 -19.83
C LEU A 320 22.73 35.35 -19.65
N ILE A 321 22.07 34.71 -20.62
CA ILE A 321 21.97 33.25 -20.70
C ILE A 321 23.23 32.75 -21.39
N ASP A 322 23.92 31.81 -20.77
CA ASP A 322 25.11 31.18 -21.35
C ASP A 322 24.69 29.95 -22.18
N ASN A 323 23.89 29.08 -21.56
CA ASN A 323 23.45 27.82 -22.15
C ASN A 323 22.00 27.51 -21.78
N TYR A 324 21.33 26.70 -22.59
CA TYR A 324 20.04 26.09 -22.28
C TYR A 324 20.26 24.60 -22.00
N MET A 325 19.67 24.10 -20.92
CA MET A 325 19.62 22.67 -20.61
C MET A 325 18.22 22.16 -20.85
N ILE A 326 18.09 21.18 -21.72
CA ILE A 326 16.86 20.50 -22.08
C ILE A 326 16.94 19.08 -21.52
N ILE A 327 15.95 18.68 -20.75
CA ILE A 327 15.83 17.35 -20.15
C ILE A 327 14.53 16.75 -20.64
N MET A 328 14.60 15.58 -21.25
CA MET A 328 13.44 14.78 -21.64
C MET A 328 13.41 13.52 -20.78
N THR A 329 12.36 13.37 -19.99
CA THR A 329 12.10 12.20 -19.16
C THR A 329 10.97 11.38 -19.79
N ASP A 330 11.21 10.10 -20.05
CA ASP A 330 10.15 9.16 -20.47
C ASP A 330 9.23 8.86 -19.29
N ILE A 331 7.96 9.22 -19.41
CA ILE A 331 6.92 9.03 -18.40
C ILE A 331 5.84 8.04 -18.88
N THR A 332 6.12 7.28 -19.94
CA THR A 332 5.15 6.36 -20.55
C THR A 332 4.67 5.30 -19.56
N GLU A 333 5.58 4.66 -18.84
CA GLU A 333 5.22 3.66 -17.81
C GLU A 333 4.40 4.28 -16.68
N GLN A 334 4.76 5.48 -16.25
CA GLN A 334 4.03 6.20 -15.21
C GLN A 334 2.60 6.54 -15.65
N LYS A 335 2.40 7.05 -16.87
CA LYS A 335 1.07 7.32 -17.41
C LYS A 335 0.26 6.05 -17.67
N ASN A 336 0.91 4.95 -18.07
CA ASN A 336 0.24 3.66 -18.23
C ASN A 336 -0.24 3.14 -16.87
N ALA A 337 0.61 3.19 -15.84
CA ALA A 337 0.26 2.81 -14.48
C ALA A 337 -0.87 3.69 -13.93
N GLU A 338 -0.83 5.01 -14.18
CA GLU A 338 -1.91 5.93 -13.78
C GLU A 338 -3.24 5.58 -14.47
N ARG A 339 -3.23 5.34 -15.78
CA ARG A 339 -4.44 4.93 -16.51
C ARG A 339 -4.99 3.60 -16.00
N GLU A 340 -4.12 2.64 -15.70
CA GLU A 340 -4.53 1.35 -15.17
C GLU A 340 -5.08 1.48 -13.74
N LEU A 341 -4.48 2.31 -12.90
CA LEU A 341 -5.02 2.63 -11.57
C LEU A 341 -6.42 3.25 -11.67
N ILE A 342 -6.62 4.21 -12.59
CA ILE A 342 -7.95 4.81 -12.84
C ILE A 342 -8.94 3.74 -13.28
N ARG A 343 -8.51 2.77 -14.10
CA ARG A 343 -9.34 1.66 -14.55
C ARG A 343 -9.75 0.76 -13.38
N ILE A 344 -8.79 0.25 -12.60
CA ILE A 344 -9.03 -0.67 -11.47
C ILE A 344 -9.91 0.00 -10.38
N VAL A 345 -9.72 1.29 -10.14
CA VAL A 345 -10.51 2.02 -9.12
C VAL A 345 -11.97 2.19 -9.53
N ASN A 346 -12.29 2.23 -10.82
CA ASN A 346 -13.60 2.64 -11.33
C ASN A 346 -14.37 1.56 -12.12
N TYR A 347 -13.70 0.52 -12.60
CA TYR A 347 -14.29 -0.51 -13.46
C TYR A 347 -14.08 -1.92 -12.89
N ASP A 348 -14.99 -2.83 -13.21
CA ASP A 348 -14.87 -4.27 -12.92
C ASP A 348 -13.90 -4.92 -13.91
N ASP A 349 -12.89 -5.64 -13.41
CA ASP A 349 -11.83 -6.18 -14.26
C ASP A 349 -12.30 -7.27 -15.22
N LEU A 350 -13.35 -8.02 -14.84
CA LEU A 350 -13.87 -9.11 -15.65
C LEU A 350 -14.76 -8.61 -16.78
N THR A 351 -15.73 -7.75 -16.46
CA THR A 351 -16.76 -7.32 -17.43
C THR A 351 -16.47 -5.97 -18.08
N GLY A 352 -15.56 -5.16 -17.52
CA GLY A 352 -15.28 -3.79 -17.99
C GLY A 352 -16.46 -2.81 -17.78
N LEU A 353 -17.45 -3.21 -16.99
CA LEU A 353 -18.53 -2.34 -16.50
C LEU A 353 -18.02 -1.44 -15.38
N ILE A 354 -18.80 -0.44 -14.99
CA ILE A 354 -18.44 0.37 -13.82
C ILE A 354 -18.50 -0.51 -12.56
N ASN A 355 -17.61 -0.27 -11.61
CA ASN A 355 -17.66 -0.96 -10.34
C ASN A 355 -18.54 -0.20 -9.33
N ARG A 356 -18.63 -0.74 -8.11
CA ARG A 356 -19.41 -0.15 -7.02
C ARG A 356 -19.04 1.30 -6.70
N ASN A 357 -17.76 1.68 -6.77
CA ASN A 357 -17.32 3.02 -6.44
C ASN A 357 -17.84 4.05 -7.45
N LEU A 358 -17.63 3.79 -8.74
CA LEU A 358 -18.08 4.68 -9.80
C LEU A 358 -19.62 4.69 -9.92
N LEU A 359 -20.29 3.57 -9.65
CA LEU A 359 -21.76 3.54 -9.54
C LEU A 359 -22.27 4.50 -8.47
N MET A 360 -21.68 4.47 -7.26
CA MET A 360 -22.10 5.36 -6.16
C MET A 360 -21.91 6.83 -6.51
N ASP A 361 -20.80 7.18 -7.16
CA ASP A 361 -20.53 8.54 -7.64
C ASP A 361 -21.59 8.99 -8.67
N ARG A 362 -21.88 8.13 -9.66
CA ARG A 362 -22.94 8.41 -10.65
C ARG A 362 -24.33 8.52 -10.04
N LEU A 363 -24.66 7.68 -9.06
CA LEU A 363 -25.93 7.76 -8.33
C LEU A 363 -26.07 9.08 -7.58
N LEU A 364 -25.03 9.52 -6.86
CA LEU A 364 -25.03 10.81 -6.17
C LEU A 364 -25.23 11.95 -7.18
N HIS A 365 -24.52 11.92 -8.29
CA HIS A 365 -24.65 12.91 -9.35
C HIS A 365 -26.06 12.92 -9.98
N GLY A 366 -26.60 11.74 -10.29
CA GLY A 366 -27.93 11.56 -10.88
C GLY A 366 -29.04 12.04 -9.95
N ILE A 367 -28.93 11.80 -8.64
CA ILE A 367 -29.86 12.33 -7.62
C ILE A 367 -29.84 13.86 -7.63
N GLU A 368 -28.66 14.49 -7.61
CA GLU A 368 -28.53 15.95 -7.66
C GLU A 368 -29.10 16.56 -8.94
N GLN A 369 -28.96 15.88 -10.08
CA GLN A 369 -29.58 16.31 -11.35
C GLN A 369 -31.10 16.17 -11.29
N CYS A 370 -31.61 15.03 -10.83
CA CYS A 370 -33.04 14.75 -10.76
C CYS A 370 -33.75 15.72 -9.80
N TYR A 371 -33.14 16.03 -8.66
CA TYR A 371 -33.61 17.05 -7.73
C TYR A 371 -33.74 18.43 -8.39
N ARG A 372 -32.72 18.86 -9.14
CA ARG A 372 -32.72 20.17 -9.84
C ARG A 372 -33.73 20.27 -10.96
N HIS A 373 -33.99 19.17 -11.66
CA HIS A 373 -34.86 19.15 -12.85
C HIS A 373 -36.25 18.55 -12.59
N ASN A 374 -36.58 18.23 -11.33
CA ASN A 374 -37.83 17.57 -10.94
C ASN A 374 -38.10 16.30 -11.78
N ARG A 375 -37.07 15.46 -11.90
CA ARG A 375 -37.10 14.16 -12.60
C ARG A 375 -36.95 13.02 -11.59
N GLN A 376 -37.22 11.80 -12.06
CA GLN A 376 -37.02 10.58 -11.30
C GLN A 376 -35.77 9.84 -11.80
N LEU A 377 -35.23 8.98 -10.93
CA LEU A 377 -34.08 8.13 -11.20
C LEU A 377 -34.42 6.71 -10.77
N GLY A 378 -34.24 5.74 -11.65
CA GLY A 378 -34.52 4.34 -11.39
C GLY A 378 -33.23 3.56 -11.12
N VAL A 379 -33.22 2.77 -10.06
CA VAL A 379 -32.15 1.81 -9.75
C VAL A 379 -32.72 0.41 -9.89
N ILE A 380 -32.18 -0.37 -10.82
CA ILE A 380 -32.57 -1.74 -11.10
C ILE A 380 -31.41 -2.65 -10.65
N PHE A 381 -31.63 -3.41 -9.59
CA PHE A 381 -30.72 -4.43 -9.10
C PHE A 381 -31.04 -5.77 -9.79
N ILE A 382 -30.00 -6.48 -10.22
CA ILE A 382 -30.12 -7.70 -11.04
C ILE A 382 -29.27 -8.79 -10.40
N ASP A 383 -29.88 -9.94 -10.15
CA ASP A 383 -29.21 -11.17 -9.71
C ASP A 383 -29.48 -12.29 -10.74
N LEU A 384 -28.44 -13.04 -11.11
CA LEU A 384 -28.59 -14.16 -12.05
C LEU A 384 -29.02 -15.42 -11.30
N ASP A 385 -30.18 -15.96 -11.62
CA ASP A 385 -30.71 -17.10 -10.87
C ASP A 385 -29.88 -18.35 -11.17
N ARG A 386 -29.61 -19.13 -10.11
CA ARG A 386 -28.90 -20.42 -10.20
C ARG A 386 -27.56 -20.34 -10.93
N PHE A 387 -26.86 -19.21 -10.83
CA PHE A 387 -25.53 -19.05 -11.40
C PHE A 387 -24.48 -19.98 -10.77
N LYS A 388 -24.57 -20.23 -9.45
CA LYS A 388 -23.64 -21.12 -8.74
C LYS A 388 -23.54 -22.55 -9.33
N PRO A 389 -24.66 -23.25 -9.61
CA PRO A 389 -24.64 -24.51 -10.35
C PRO A 389 -23.87 -24.50 -11.68
N ILE A 390 -23.81 -23.36 -12.39
CA ILE A 390 -23.03 -23.24 -13.63
C ILE A 390 -21.54 -23.32 -13.30
N ASN A 391 -21.07 -22.57 -12.30
CA ASN A 391 -19.68 -22.65 -11.82
C ASN A 391 -19.33 -24.05 -11.31
N ASP A 392 -20.23 -24.68 -10.54
CA ASP A 392 -20.00 -25.99 -9.95
C ASP A 392 -19.98 -27.11 -11.02
N SER A 393 -20.72 -26.96 -12.12
CA SER A 393 -20.85 -27.98 -13.17
C SER A 393 -19.87 -27.80 -14.33
N LEU A 394 -19.57 -26.55 -14.73
CA LEU A 394 -18.77 -26.21 -15.91
C LEU A 394 -17.45 -25.49 -15.58
N GLY A 395 -17.22 -25.15 -14.31
CA GLY A 395 -16.04 -24.44 -13.85
C GLY A 395 -16.17 -22.92 -13.90
N HIS A 396 -15.25 -22.22 -13.21
CA HIS A 396 -15.30 -20.76 -13.08
C HIS A 396 -15.09 -20.01 -14.40
N GLU A 397 -14.24 -20.51 -15.31
CA GLU A 397 -14.03 -19.91 -16.65
C GLU A 397 -15.32 -19.85 -17.48
N ALA A 398 -16.18 -20.86 -17.33
CA ALA A 398 -17.50 -20.89 -17.96
C ALA A 398 -18.41 -19.79 -17.40
N GLY A 399 -18.46 -19.66 -16.06
CA GLY A 399 -19.19 -18.58 -15.40
C GLY A 399 -18.69 -17.20 -15.81
N ASP A 400 -17.37 -17.01 -15.87
CA ASP A 400 -16.75 -15.76 -16.29
C ASP A 400 -17.08 -15.37 -17.73
N THR A 401 -17.23 -16.36 -18.61
CA THR A 401 -17.68 -16.16 -20.00
C THR A 401 -19.14 -15.70 -20.05
N VAL A 402 -20.01 -16.31 -19.23
CA VAL A 402 -21.42 -15.91 -19.10
C VAL A 402 -21.52 -14.48 -18.57
N LEU A 403 -20.77 -14.14 -17.52
CA LEU A 403 -20.77 -12.79 -16.93
C LEU A 403 -20.27 -11.73 -17.92
N ARG A 404 -19.22 -12.02 -18.69
CA ARG A 404 -18.73 -11.14 -19.76
C ARG A 404 -19.78 -10.93 -20.86
N ALA A 405 -20.43 -12.00 -21.30
CA ALA A 405 -21.47 -11.92 -22.32
C ALA A 405 -22.66 -11.06 -21.85
N ILE A 406 -23.15 -11.29 -20.63
CA ILE A 406 -24.26 -10.53 -20.05
C ILE A 406 -23.85 -9.06 -19.86
N GLY A 407 -22.68 -8.80 -19.28
CA GLY A 407 -22.17 -7.45 -19.08
C GLY A 407 -22.08 -6.66 -20.39
N GLN A 408 -21.59 -7.29 -21.46
CA GLN A 408 -21.52 -6.68 -22.78
C GLN A 408 -22.91 -6.39 -23.36
N ARG A 409 -23.84 -7.35 -23.28
CA ARG A 409 -25.22 -7.15 -23.77
C ARG A 409 -25.92 -6.00 -23.06
N LEU A 410 -25.76 -5.90 -21.74
CA LEU A 410 -26.30 -4.80 -20.95
C LEU A 410 -25.67 -3.48 -21.43
N LYS A 411 -24.34 -3.41 -21.51
CA LYS A 411 -23.64 -2.19 -21.96
C LYS A 411 -24.11 -1.68 -23.33
N ASP A 412 -24.37 -2.59 -24.28
CA ASP A 412 -24.74 -2.23 -25.65
C ASP A 412 -26.22 -1.79 -25.80
N ASN A 413 -27.08 -2.09 -24.83
CA ASN A 413 -28.52 -1.83 -24.91
C ASN A 413 -29.00 -0.63 -24.10
N PHE A 414 -28.12 0.00 -23.32
CA PHE A 414 -28.42 1.21 -22.56
C PHE A 414 -27.85 2.46 -23.21
N ARG A 415 -28.50 3.62 -22.95
CA ARG A 415 -28.09 4.90 -23.52
C ARG A 415 -26.80 5.36 -22.85
N ALA A 416 -26.09 6.30 -23.48
CA ALA A 416 -24.87 6.88 -22.92
C ALA A 416 -25.06 7.56 -21.55
N ASN A 417 -26.28 8.01 -21.25
CA ASN A 417 -26.64 8.63 -19.97
C ASN A 417 -27.01 7.60 -18.90
N ASP A 418 -27.38 6.37 -19.28
CA ASP A 418 -27.66 5.30 -18.33
C ASP A 418 -26.33 4.66 -17.91
N SER A 419 -26.33 3.99 -16.76
CA SER A 419 -25.12 3.37 -16.23
C SER A 419 -25.35 1.91 -15.90
N VAL A 420 -24.45 1.04 -16.36
CA VAL A 420 -24.49 -0.39 -16.04
C VAL A 420 -23.25 -0.74 -15.23
N ALA A 421 -23.48 -1.29 -14.04
CA ALA A 421 -22.46 -1.67 -13.08
C ALA A 421 -22.50 -3.16 -12.77
N ARG A 422 -21.35 -3.68 -12.34
CA ARG A 422 -21.25 -4.98 -11.65
C ARG A 422 -20.75 -4.75 -10.24
N LEU A 423 -21.49 -5.23 -9.25
CA LEU A 423 -21.14 -5.06 -7.84
C LEU A 423 -20.21 -6.15 -7.31
N GLY A 424 -20.28 -7.33 -7.92
CA GLY A 424 -19.49 -8.50 -7.59
C GLY A 424 -20.29 -9.78 -7.87
N GLY A 425 -19.62 -10.92 -8.00
CA GLY A 425 -20.31 -12.21 -8.25
C GLY A 425 -21.19 -12.15 -9.51
N ASP A 426 -22.45 -12.47 -9.34
CA ASP A 426 -23.55 -12.47 -10.32
C ASP A 426 -24.47 -11.24 -10.23
N GLU A 427 -24.08 -10.22 -9.48
CA GLU A 427 -24.90 -9.02 -9.23
C GLU A 427 -24.56 -7.86 -10.18
N PHE A 428 -25.57 -7.37 -10.90
CA PHE A 428 -25.49 -6.18 -11.75
C PHE A 428 -26.44 -5.09 -11.26
N VAL A 429 -26.12 -3.84 -11.55
CA VAL A 429 -27.02 -2.70 -11.29
C VAL A 429 -27.11 -1.83 -12.52
N VAL A 430 -28.33 -1.48 -12.89
CA VAL A 430 -28.63 -0.51 -13.95
C VAL A 430 -29.21 0.75 -13.33
N LEU A 431 -28.61 1.88 -13.66
CA LEU A 431 -29.10 3.22 -13.34
C LEU A 431 -29.77 3.81 -14.57
N VAL A 432 -31.05 4.15 -14.46
CA VAL A 432 -31.83 4.82 -15.50
C VAL A 432 -32.09 6.25 -15.07
N GLU A 433 -31.52 7.21 -15.79
CA GLU A 433 -31.57 8.63 -15.43
C GLU A 433 -32.70 9.38 -16.19
N ALA A 434 -33.14 10.50 -15.62
CA ALA A 434 -34.10 11.42 -16.24
C ALA A 434 -35.46 10.79 -16.61
N ILE A 435 -36.01 9.96 -15.72
CA ILE A 435 -37.33 9.35 -15.88
C ILE A 435 -38.40 10.41 -15.62
N GLU A 436 -39.38 10.54 -16.51
CA GLU A 436 -40.53 11.44 -16.34
C GLU A 436 -41.67 10.76 -15.57
N HIS A 437 -41.91 9.49 -15.89
CA HIS A 437 -43.01 8.68 -15.41
C HIS A 437 -42.51 7.25 -15.14
N ILE A 438 -42.92 6.65 -14.03
CA ILE A 438 -42.48 5.31 -13.62
C ILE A 438 -42.83 4.24 -14.67
N GLU A 439 -43.89 4.48 -15.44
CA GLU A 439 -44.36 3.61 -16.52
C GLU A 439 -43.31 3.43 -17.63
N HIS A 440 -42.35 4.36 -17.76
CA HIS A 440 -41.25 4.24 -18.71
C HIS A 440 -40.24 3.14 -18.34
N LEU A 441 -40.27 2.64 -17.10
CA LEU A 441 -39.40 1.53 -16.67
C LEU A 441 -39.90 0.17 -17.17
N TYR A 442 -41.21 -0.06 -17.30
CA TYR A 442 -41.73 -1.39 -17.67
C TYR A 442 -41.13 -1.95 -18.98
N PRO A 443 -41.07 -1.19 -20.09
CA PRO A 443 -40.46 -1.70 -21.32
C PRO A 443 -38.96 -1.99 -21.19
N ILE A 444 -38.26 -1.25 -20.32
CA ILE A 444 -36.83 -1.47 -20.04
C ILE A 444 -36.65 -2.78 -19.28
N LEU A 445 -37.50 -3.06 -18.29
CA LEU A 445 -37.48 -4.30 -17.50
C LEU A 445 -37.76 -5.53 -18.38
N ASP A 446 -38.78 -5.48 -19.23
CA ASP A 446 -39.09 -6.57 -20.15
C ASP A 446 -37.95 -6.86 -21.14
N ASN A 447 -37.28 -5.80 -21.60
CA ASN A 447 -36.13 -5.94 -22.50
C ASN A 447 -34.91 -6.50 -21.77
N LEU A 448 -34.66 -6.07 -20.53
CA LEU A 448 -33.58 -6.57 -19.67
C LEU A 448 -33.67 -8.08 -19.47
N ILE A 449 -34.85 -8.59 -19.07
CA ILE A 449 -35.07 -10.02 -18.85
C ILE A 449 -34.76 -10.80 -20.12
N LYS A 450 -35.36 -10.41 -21.26
CA LYS A 450 -35.15 -11.08 -22.54
C LYS A 450 -33.69 -11.11 -22.96
N LEU A 451 -32.97 -10.04 -22.71
CA LEU A 451 -31.56 -9.88 -23.09
C LEU A 451 -30.62 -10.73 -22.22
N ILE A 452 -30.93 -10.87 -20.93
CA ILE A 452 -30.19 -11.75 -20.02
C ILE A 452 -30.47 -13.22 -20.35
N GLU A 453 -31.73 -13.57 -20.64
CA GLU A 453 -32.16 -14.93 -20.97
C GLU A 453 -31.66 -15.45 -22.32
N MET A 454 -31.09 -14.58 -23.18
CA MET A 454 -30.49 -15.01 -24.44
C MET A 454 -29.38 -16.05 -24.16
N PRO A 455 -29.37 -17.20 -24.87
CA PRO A 455 -28.37 -18.22 -24.61
C PRO A 455 -26.94 -17.72 -24.88
N VAL A 456 -25.98 -18.14 -24.05
CA VAL A 456 -24.55 -17.86 -24.18
C VAL A 456 -23.84 -19.14 -24.61
N GLU A 457 -23.05 -19.07 -25.67
CA GLU A 457 -22.16 -20.17 -26.04
C GLU A 457 -20.94 -20.18 -25.13
N VAL A 458 -20.77 -21.30 -24.43
CA VAL A 458 -19.62 -21.56 -23.57
C VAL A 458 -18.97 -22.84 -24.08
N GLU A 459 -17.79 -22.71 -24.69
CA GLU A 459 -17.08 -23.78 -25.38
C GLU A 459 -17.91 -24.46 -26.50
N LYS A 460 -18.56 -25.59 -26.20
CA LYS A 460 -19.41 -26.37 -27.12
C LYS A 460 -20.84 -26.56 -26.59
N GLN A 461 -21.19 -25.86 -25.52
CA GLN A 461 -22.49 -25.94 -24.88
C GLN A 461 -23.17 -24.58 -24.89
N THR A 462 -24.50 -24.60 -24.86
CA THR A 462 -25.33 -23.40 -24.83
C THR A 462 -25.95 -23.30 -23.45
N VAL A 463 -25.65 -22.22 -22.74
CA VAL A 463 -26.12 -21.97 -21.37
C VAL A 463 -27.08 -20.79 -21.39
N SER A 464 -28.26 -20.96 -20.78
CA SER A 464 -29.22 -19.88 -20.54
C SER A 464 -29.38 -19.66 -19.04
N VAL A 465 -29.44 -18.40 -18.62
CA VAL A 465 -29.69 -18.01 -17.23
C VAL A 465 -30.95 -17.16 -17.17
N SER A 466 -31.76 -17.35 -16.13
CA SER A 466 -32.81 -16.38 -15.78
C SER A 466 -32.24 -15.33 -14.82
N CYS A 467 -33.01 -14.29 -14.56
CA CYS A 467 -32.64 -13.26 -13.59
C CYS A 467 -33.83 -12.78 -12.78
N SER A 468 -33.52 -12.33 -11.57
CA SER A 468 -34.44 -11.63 -10.68
C SER A 468 -34.09 -10.15 -10.63
N LEU A 469 -35.06 -9.27 -10.91
CA LEU A 469 -34.86 -7.82 -10.91
C LEU A 469 -35.56 -7.15 -9.72
N GLY A 470 -34.87 -6.24 -9.04
CA GLY A 470 -35.43 -5.39 -7.99
C GLY A 470 -35.32 -3.93 -8.34
N ILE A 471 -36.40 -3.17 -8.19
CA ILE A 471 -36.46 -1.77 -8.65
C ILE A 471 -36.71 -0.85 -7.45
N SER A 472 -35.94 0.23 -7.37
CA SER A 472 -36.27 1.39 -6.53
C SER A 472 -36.22 2.68 -7.36
N VAL A 473 -37.04 3.66 -6.98
CA VAL A 473 -37.21 4.91 -7.72
C VAL A 473 -37.02 6.11 -6.79
N TYR A 474 -36.07 6.98 -7.11
CA TYR A 474 -35.94 8.28 -6.46
C TYR A 474 -37.04 9.24 -6.94
N PRO A 475 -37.61 10.07 -6.05
CA PRO A 475 -37.36 10.14 -4.60
C PRO A 475 -38.26 9.21 -3.75
N GLN A 476 -39.18 8.46 -4.37
CA GLN A 476 -40.25 7.73 -3.67
C GLN A 476 -39.72 6.62 -2.74
N ASP A 477 -38.71 5.88 -3.20
CA ASP A 477 -38.16 4.72 -2.52
C ASP A 477 -36.85 5.03 -1.78
N GLY A 478 -36.44 6.30 -1.69
CA GLY A 478 -35.23 6.71 -1.00
C GLY A 478 -34.67 8.03 -1.53
N GLU A 479 -34.05 8.82 -0.65
CA GLU A 479 -33.45 10.11 -1.02
C GLU A 479 -31.92 10.03 -1.16
N THR A 480 -31.32 8.94 -0.69
CA THR A 480 -29.86 8.72 -0.75
C THR A 480 -29.50 7.54 -1.65
N ALA A 481 -28.31 7.61 -2.27
CA ALA A 481 -27.79 6.53 -3.11
C ALA A 481 -27.74 5.17 -2.39
N LYS A 482 -27.41 5.17 -1.09
CA LYS A 482 -27.35 3.95 -0.28
C LYS A 482 -28.73 3.35 -0.04
N GLU A 483 -29.74 4.19 0.22
CA GLU A 483 -31.12 3.72 0.41
C GLU A 483 -31.69 3.12 -0.86
N LEU A 484 -31.50 3.78 -2.02
CA LEU A 484 -31.98 3.28 -3.30
C LEU A 484 -31.37 1.92 -3.66
N ILE A 485 -30.04 1.77 -3.56
CA ILE A 485 -29.40 0.46 -3.81
C ILE A 485 -29.93 -0.60 -2.84
N ARG A 486 -30.04 -0.29 -1.54
CA ARG A 486 -30.53 -1.24 -0.53
C ARG A 486 -31.99 -1.64 -0.81
N ASN A 487 -32.83 -0.70 -1.18
CA ASN A 487 -34.25 -0.93 -1.39
C ASN A 487 -34.49 -1.69 -2.72
N ALA A 488 -33.68 -1.43 -3.75
CA ALA A 488 -33.66 -2.25 -4.97
C ALA A 488 -33.19 -3.69 -4.70
N ASP A 489 -32.15 -3.88 -3.87
CA ASP A 489 -31.67 -5.19 -3.44
C ASP A 489 -32.75 -5.98 -2.67
N ILE A 490 -33.44 -5.31 -1.71
CA ILE A 490 -34.59 -5.90 -1.01
C ILE A 490 -35.66 -6.35 -2.01
N ALA A 491 -36.04 -5.49 -2.97
CA ALA A 491 -37.05 -5.85 -3.96
C ALA A 491 -36.61 -7.04 -4.84
N MET A 492 -35.33 -7.10 -5.22
CA MET A 492 -34.77 -8.21 -6.00
C MET A 492 -34.88 -9.53 -5.24
N TYR A 493 -34.60 -9.52 -3.94
CA TYR A 493 -34.77 -10.71 -3.10
C TYR A 493 -36.21 -11.24 -3.14
N TYR A 494 -37.22 -10.36 -3.12
CA TYR A 494 -38.62 -10.79 -3.29
C TYR A 494 -38.92 -11.34 -4.68
N ALA A 495 -38.35 -10.75 -5.73
CA ALA A 495 -38.49 -11.27 -7.09
C ALA A 495 -37.95 -12.72 -7.18
N LYS A 496 -36.84 -13.02 -6.52
CA LYS A 496 -36.22 -14.36 -6.48
C LYS A 496 -37.10 -15.44 -5.84
N GLY A 497 -37.97 -15.05 -4.90
CA GLY A 497 -38.92 -15.95 -4.24
C GLY A 497 -40.19 -16.23 -5.04
N GLN A 498 -40.53 -15.39 -6.02
CA GLN A 498 -41.75 -15.52 -6.81
C GLN A 498 -41.47 -16.21 -8.15
N ALA A 499 -42.00 -17.42 -8.33
CA ALA A 499 -41.82 -18.21 -9.55
C ALA A 499 -42.52 -17.60 -10.82
N HIS A 500 -43.18 -16.44 -10.70
CA HIS A 500 -44.03 -15.86 -11.75
C HIS A 500 -43.70 -14.41 -12.13
N SER A 501 -42.84 -13.71 -11.38
CA SER A 501 -42.51 -12.31 -11.65
C SER A 501 -41.00 -12.12 -11.72
N GLY A 502 -40.47 -11.95 -12.94
CA GLY A 502 -39.03 -11.71 -13.15
C GLY A 502 -38.53 -10.36 -12.62
N TYR A 503 -39.42 -9.50 -12.11
CA TYR A 503 -39.06 -8.24 -11.47
C TYR A 503 -40.01 -7.85 -10.33
N GLN A 504 -39.55 -7.00 -9.42
CA GLN A 504 -40.36 -6.46 -8.32
C GLN A 504 -39.96 -5.01 -8.01
N PHE A 505 -40.96 -4.12 -7.89
CA PHE A 505 -40.75 -2.76 -7.36
C PHE A 505 -40.74 -2.78 -5.84
N TYR A 506 -39.87 -1.97 -5.25
CA TYR A 506 -39.78 -1.79 -3.81
C TYR A 506 -41.10 -1.27 -3.24
N THR A 507 -41.47 -1.81 -2.08
CA THR A 507 -42.51 -1.26 -1.21
C THR A 507 -42.00 -1.27 0.23
N GLU A 508 -42.48 -0.35 1.07
CA GLU A 508 -42.04 -0.30 2.47
C GLU A 508 -42.40 -1.60 3.24
N GLU A 509 -43.47 -2.27 2.84
CA GLU A 509 -43.90 -3.56 3.41
C GLU A 509 -42.87 -4.68 3.17
N MET A 510 -42.15 -4.65 2.04
CA MET A 510 -41.06 -5.59 1.74
C MET A 510 -39.89 -5.42 2.70
N ASN A 511 -39.52 -4.18 3.02
CA ASN A 511 -38.46 -3.88 3.97
C ASN A 511 -38.80 -4.39 5.38
N GLU A 512 -40.04 -4.16 5.83
CA GLU A 512 -40.50 -4.72 7.10
C GLU A 512 -40.45 -6.25 7.11
N THR A 513 -40.91 -6.88 6.04
CA THR A 513 -41.00 -8.34 5.93
C THR A 513 -39.61 -8.96 5.84
N ALA A 514 -38.66 -8.33 5.14
CA ALA A 514 -37.26 -8.79 5.07
C ALA A 514 -36.60 -8.69 6.45
N ARG A 515 -36.87 -7.61 7.19
CA ARG A 515 -36.41 -7.44 8.57
C ARG A 515 -37.01 -8.50 9.51
N LYS A 516 -38.32 -8.75 9.42
CA LYS A 516 -39.01 -9.80 10.19
C LYS A 516 -38.44 -11.17 9.88
N HIS A 517 -38.14 -11.44 8.61
CA HIS A 517 -37.54 -12.68 8.13
C HIS A 517 -36.16 -12.93 8.76
N LEU A 518 -35.25 -11.95 8.69
CA LEU A 518 -33.91 -12.04 9.30
C LEU A 518 -33.97 -12.22 10.82
N ILE A 519 -34.88 -11.50 11.48
CA ILE A 519 -35.11 -11.67 12.92
C ILE A 519 -35.58 -13.10 13.21
N MET A 520 -36.47 -13.66 12.39
CA MET A 520 -36.97 -15.02 12.57
C MET A 520 -35.87 -16.06 12.35
N GLN A 521 -35.03 -15.92 11.33
CA GLN A 521 -33.88 -16.82 11.10
C GLN A 521 -32.98 -16.92 12.33
N ASN A 522 -32.63 -15.78 12.92
CA ASN A 522 -31.83 -15.74 14.15
C ASN A 522 -32.57 -16.36 15.34
N LYS A 523 -33.87 -16.08 15.49
CA LYS A 523 -34.68 -16.67 16.56
C LYS A 523 -34.78 -18.19 16.44
N ILE A 524 -34.92 -18.75 15.23
CA ILE A 524 -35.00 -20.20 15.01
C ILE A 524 -33.72 -20.88 15.50
N LYS A 525 -32.55 -20.34 15.14
CA LYS A 525 -31.25 -20.88 15.58
C LYS A 525 -31.14 -20.89 17.10
N VAL A 526 -31.40 -19.75 17.74
CA VAL A 526 -31.35 -19.62 19.21
C VAL A 526 -32.41 -20.49 19.90
N GLY A 527 -33.62 -20.56 19.35
CA GLY A 527 -34.71 -21.37 19.89
C GLY A 527 -34.41 -22.87 19.83
N HIS A 528 -33.71 -23.32 18.77
CA HIS A 528 -33.29 -24.71 18.62
C HIS A 528 -32.24 -25.08 19.67
N GLU A 529 -31.23 -24.23 19.87
CA GLU A 529 -30.22 -24.39 20.93
C GLU A 529 -30.85 -24.45 22.33
N ARG A 530 -31.90 -23.66 22.57
CA ARG A 530 -32.63 -23.60 23.83
C ARG A 530 -33.71 -24.68 23.99
N LYS A 531 -33.87 -25.59 23.02
CA LYS A 531 -34.90 -26.64 23.02
C LYS A 531 -36.34 -26.10 23.19
N GLU A 532 -36.63 -24.95 22.58
CA GLU A 532 -37.94 -24.28 22.63
C GLU A 532 -39.00 -24.88 21.68
N PHE A 533 -38.58 -25.72 20.74
CA PHE A 533 -39.48 -26.48 19.88
C PHE A 533 -40.02 -27.69 20.65
N LEU A 534 -41.31 -27.97 20.55
CA LEU A 534 -42.02 -29.03 21.25
C LEU A 534 -42.85 -29.84 20.25
N ASN A 535 -43.17 -31.08 20.63
CA ASN A 535 -44.08 -31.92 19.85
C ASN A 535 -45.49 -31.81 20.43
N HIS A 536 -46.47 -31.57 19.57
CA HIS A 536 -47.87 -31.86 19.84
C HIS A 536 -48.29 -33.03 18.95
N TYR A 537 -49.37 -33.69 19.35
CA TYR A 537 -49.88 -34.88 18.69
C TYR A 537 -51.37 -34.73 18.43
N GLN A 538 -51.80 -35.01 17.21
CA GLN A 538 -53.21 -35.05 16.83
C GLN A 538 -53.61 -36.49 16.50
N ALA A 539 -54.72 -36.97 17.06
CA ALA A 539 -55.15 -38.34 16.87
C ALA A 539 -55.79 -38.56 15.50
N ILE A 540 -55.49 -39.71 14.90
CA ILE A 540 -56.09 -40.23 13.69
C ILE A 540 -57.00 -41.39 14.11
N PHE A 541 -58.28 -41.27 13.78
CA PHE A 541 -59.31 -42.22 14.18
C PHE A 541 -59.68 -43.16 13.05
N ASP A 542 -59.99 -44.38 13.45
CA ASP A 542 -60.72 -45.32 12.64
C ASP A 542 -62.20 -45.27 13.01
N ILE A 543 -63.01 -44.63 12.16
CA ILE A 543 -64.41 -44.37 12.47
C ILE A 543 -65.30 -45.62 12.51
N ASN A 544 -64.82 -46.74 11.96
CA ASN A 544 -65.56 -48.00 12.00
C ASN A 544 -65.34 -48.74 13.32
N LEU A 545 -64.15 -48.60 13.91
CA LEU A 545 -63.80 -49.21 15.19
C LEU A 545 -63.98 -48.26 16.38
N ASP A 546 -64.13 -46.96 16.11
CA ASP A 546 -64.12 -45.88 17.11
C ASP A 546 -62.84 -45.88 17.97
N GLU A 547 -61.71 -46.22 17.32
CA GLU A 547 -60.41 -46.39 17.96
C GLU A 547 -59.36 -45.47 17.35
N ILE A 548 -58.40 -45.06 18.18
CA ILE A 548 -57.23 -44.30 17.74
C ILE A 548 -56.24 -45.27 17.07
N VAL A 549 -55.94 -45.05 15.79
CA VAL A 549 -54.99 -45.89 15.04
C VAL A 549 -53.60 -45.27 14.90
N GLY A 550 -53.49 -43.97 15.15
CA GLY A 550 -52.23 -43.26 15.04
C GLY A 550 -52.30 -41.83 15.52
N PHE A 551 -51.15 -41.17 15.54
CA PHE A 551 -51.03 -39.75 15.82
C PHE A 551 -50.18 -39.07 14.76
N GLU A 552 -50.52 -37.83 14.40
CA GLU A 552 -49.64 -36.96 13.62
C GLU A 552 -48.78 -36.11 14.57
N LEU A 553 -47.47 -36.11 14.34
CA LEU A 553 -46.53 -35.25 15.04
C LEU A 553 -46.54 -33.85 14.43
N LEU A 554 -46.97 -32.88 15.23
CA LEU A 554 -47.05 -31.49 14.86
C LEU A 554 -46.09 -30.66 15.70
N MET A 555 -45.08 -30.06 15.06
CA MET A 555 -44.11 -29.22 15.74
C MET A 555 -44.77 -27.90 16.22
N ARG A 556 -44.46 -27.49 17.45
CA ARG A 556 -44.87 -26.21 18.03
C ARG A 556 -43.66 -25.48 18.57
N TRP A 557 -43.59 -24.17 18.37
CA TRP A 557 -42.50 -23.36 18.93
C TRP A 557 -43.02 -22.50 20.07
N LYS A 558 -42.51 -22.73 21.27
CA LYS A 558 -42.83 -21.97 22.47
C LYS A 558 -41.65 -21.09 22.87
N SER A 559 -41.70 -19.81 22.50
CA SER A 559 -40.71 -18.81 22.89
C SER A 559 -41.22 -18.05 24.13
N GLY A 560 -40.82 -18.49 25.32
CA GLY A 560 -41.28 -17.92 26.59
C GLY A 560 -42.76 -18.24 26.86
N LEU A 561 -43.62 -17.20 26.92
CA LEU A 561 -45.07 -17.35 27.14
C LEU A 561 -45.89 -17.39 25.84
N HIS A 562 -45.25 -17.27 24.67
CA HIS A 562 -45.94 -17.17 23.39
C HIS A 562 -45.66 -18.38 22.49
N TYR A 563 -46.68 -18.80 21.75
CA TYR A 563 -46.54 -19.77 20.66
C TYR A 563 -46.37 -19.05 19.32
N ILE A 564 -45.41 -19.52 18.53
CA ILE A 564 -45.17 -19.04 17.17
C ILE A 564 -45.75 -20.08 16.20
N SER A 565 -46.52 -19.60 15.22
CA SER A 565 -47.19 -20.47 14.25
C SER A 565 -46.18 -21.25 13.40
N PRO A 566 -46.37 -22.56 13.15
CA PRO A 566 -45.57 -23.36 12.22
C PRO A 566 -45.40 -22.71 10.84
N GLU A 567 -46.47 -22.12 10.30
CA GLU A 567 -46.46 -21.42 9.01
C GLU A 567 -45.46 -20.25 8.95
N GLN A 568 -45.10 -19.66 10.11
CA GLN A 568 -44.16 -18.54 10.17
C GLN A 568 -42.69 -18.98 10.25
N PHE A 569 -42.41 -20.16 10.81
CA PHE A 569 -41.03 -20.57 11.07
C PHE A 569 -40.57 -21.77 10.25
N ILE A 570 -41.46 -22.67 9.83
CA ILE A 570 -41.08 -23.84 9.02
C ILE A 570 -40.49 -23.42 7.67
N PRO A 571 -41.12 -22.52 6.87
CA PRO A 571 -40.55 -22.12 5.58
C PRO A 571 -39.15 -21.51 5.73
N ILE A 572 -38.95 -20.70 6.78
CA ILE A 572 -37.67 -20.06 7.08
C ILE A 572 -36.63 -21.10 7.55
N ALA A 573 -37.04 -22.08 8.35
CA ALA A 573 -36.18 -23.18 8.78
C ALA A 573 -35.73 -24.07 7.61
N GLU A 574 -36.59 -24.28 6.61
CA GLU A 574 -36.26 -24.97 5.36
C GLU A 574 -35.28 -24.19 4.49
N GLU A 575 -35.42 -22.87 4.43
CA GLU A 575 -34.53 -21.99 3.68
C GLU A 575 -33.10 -22.03 4.24
N ILE A 576 -32.97 -21.92 5.58
CA ILE A 576 -31.66 -21.92 6.26
C ILE A 576 -31.13 -23.34 6.57
N GLY A 577 -31.86 -24.39 6.18
CA GLY A 577 -31.49 -25.80 6.37
C GLY A 577 -31.66 -26.35 7.79
N MET A 578 -32.11 -25.53 8.75
CA MET A 578 -32.34 -25.94 10.15
C MET A 578 -33.47 -26.96 10.32
N ILE A 579 -34.38 -27.07 9.33
CA ILE A 579 -35.49 -28.03 9.38
C ILE A 579 -34.99 -29.46 9.61
N MET A 580 -33.82 -29.82 9.08
CA MET A 580 -33.24 -31.16 9.19
C MET A 580 -33.00 -31.55 10.66
N ASP A 581 -32.28 -30.70 11.38
CA ASP A 581 -31.95 -30.91 12.79
C ASP A 581 -33.21 -30.85 13.67
N MET A 582 -34.14 -29.97 13.33
CA MET A 582 -35.41 -29.82 14.03
C MET A 582 -36.30 -31.06 13.88
N THR A 583 -36.43 -31.60 12.67
CA THR A 583 -37.18 -32.85 12.40
C THR A 583 -36.53 -34.02 13.12
N ARG A 584 -35.19 -34.14 13.07
CA ARG A 584 -34.44 -35.19 13.76
C ARG A 584 -34.71 -35.20 15.27
N ASP A 585 -34.61 -34.04 15.91
CA ASP A 585 -34.91 -33.88 17.35
C ASP A 585 -36.39 -34.16 17.67
N ALA A 586 -37.30 -33.76 16.77
CA ALA A 586 -38.73 -34.04 16.92
C ALA A 586 -39.03 -35.53 16.85
N ILE A 587 -38.46 -36.26 15.89
CA ILE A 587 -38.60 -37.72 15.75
C ILE A 587 -38.10 -38.44 17.00
N LEU A 588 -36.91 -38.07 17.50
CA LEU A 588 -36.35 -38.71 18.70
C LEU A 588 -37.25 -38.51 19.94
N ARG A 589 -37.88 -37.34 20.09
CA ARG A 589 -38.86 -37.10 21.16
C ARG A 589 -40.14 -37.89 20.92
N GLY A 590 -40.63 -37.92 19.68
CA GLY A 590 -41.80 -38.70 19.27
C GLY A 590 -41.65 -40.18 19.60
N ILE A 591 -40.51 -40.78 19.23
CA ILE A 591 -40.19 -42.18 19.54
C ILE A 591 -40.27 -42.42 21.05
N LYS A 592 -39.69 -41.54 21.89
CA LYS A 592 -39.75 -41.68 23.35
C LYS A 592 -41.17 -41.61 23.90
N ASP A 593 -42.01 -40.73 23.35
CA ASP A 593 -43.41 -40.63 23.71
C ASP A 593 -44.17 -41.91 23.30
N THR A 594 -43.95 -42.38 22.07
CA THR A 594 -44.56 -43.63 21.54
C THR A 594 -44.20 -44.86 22.36
N VAL A 595 -42.98 -44.97 22.89
CA VAL A 595 -42.59 -46.06 23.81
C VAL A 595 -43.52 -46.11 25.04
N GLN A 596 -43.86 -44.95 25.61
CA GLN A 596 -44.76 -44.89 26.77
C GLN A 596 -46.19 -45.31 26.40
N TRP A 597 -46.62 -44.96 25.20
CA TRP A 597 -47.94 -45.33 24.69
C TRP A 597 -48.04 -46.83 24.43
N TYR A 598 -47.01 -47.42 23.82
CA TYR A 598 -46.91 -48.86 23.60
C TYR A 598 -46.90 -49.65 24.91
N ALA A 599 -46.23 -49.14 25.94
CA ALA A 599 -46.27 -49.75 27.27
C ALA A 599 -47.68 -49.78 27.89
N SER A 600 -48.59 -48.90 27.45
CA SER A 600 -49.99 -48.87 27.88
C SER A 600 -50.93 -49.72 27.01
N GLY A 601 -50.39 -50.41 26.00
CA GLY A 601 -51.14 -51.30 25.11
C GLY A 601 -51.60 -50.68 23.80
N PHE A 602 -51.10 -49.50 23.43
CA PHE A 602 -51.27 -48.94 22.09
C PHE A 602 -50.34 -49.63 21.09
N ASP A 603 -50.84 -49.93 19.89
CA ASP A 603 -50.09 -50.60 18.82
C ASP A 603 -50.17 -49.83 17.49
N GLY A 604 -50.64 -48.59 17.52
CA GLY A 604 -50.74 -47.71 16.36
C GLY A 604 -49.41 -47.05 15.96
N TYR A 605 -49.49 -46.04 15.08
CA TYR A 605 -48.31 -45.39 14.48
C TYR A 605 -48.22 -43.90 14.81
N LEU A 606 -47.02 -43.34 14.64
CA LEU A 606 -46.75 -41.91 14.69
C LEU A 606 -46.33 -41.41 13.29
N SER A 607 -47.13 -40.53 12.72
CA SER A 607 -46.88 -39.85 11.45
C SER A 607 -45.94 -38.65 11.64
N VAL A 608 -44.96 -38.49 10.75
CA VAL A 608 -43.99 -37.39 10.78
C VAL A 608 -43.81 -36.79 9.38
N ASN A 609 -44.01 -35.48 9.30
CA ASN A 609 -43.80 -34.70 8.09
C ASN A 609 -42.32 -34.57 7.70
N LEU A 610 -42.01 -34.86 6.43
CA LEU A 610 -40.69 -34.64 5.83
C LEU A 610 -40.75 -33.51 4.81
N SER A 611 -39.99 -32.44 5.08
CA SER A 611 -39.75 -31.37 4.10
C SER A 611 -39.04 -31.87 2.86
N ALA A 612 -39.30 -31.26 1.70
CA ALA A 612 -38.57 -31.49 0.45
C ALA A 612 -37.04 -31.38 0.61
N ARG A 613 -36.56 -30.55 1.55
CA ARG A 613 -35.13 -30.39 1.85
C ARG A 613 -34.45 -31.67 2.35
N HIS A 614 -35.19 -32.60 2.96
CA HIS A 614 -34.63 -33.88 3.41
C HIS A 614 -34.10 -34.73 2.25
N PHE A 615 -34.61 -34.51 1.02
CA PHE A 615 -34.15 -35.20 -0.17
C PHE A 615 -32.96 -34.51 -0.87
N ASP A 616 -32.64 -33.26 -0.53
CA ASP A 616 -31.49 -32.54 -1.12
C ASP A 616 -30.15 -33.04 -0.53
N THR A 617 -30.12 -33.32 0.78
CA THR A 617 -28.87 -33.54 1.56
C THR A 617 -28.66 -34.95 2.10
N TYR A 618 -29.41 -35.95 1.62
CA TYR A 618 -29.43 -37.34 2.12
C TYR A 618 -30.02 -37.43 3.53
N PHE A 619 -31.28 -37.90 3.62
CA PHE A 619 -31.92 -38.22 4.91
C PHE A 619 -31.53 -39.64 5.34
N ASP A 620 -30.74 -39.74 6.41
CA ASP A 620 -30.27 -41.04 6.89
C ASP A 620 -31.32 -41.73 7.78
N VAL A 621 -32.11 -42.60 7.16
CA VAL A 621 -33.14 -43.41 7.84
C VAL A 621 -32.52 -44.45 8.79
N SER A 622 -31.24 -44.80 8.60
CA SER A 622 -30.59 -45.83 9.42
C SER A 622 -30.45 -45.42 10.88
N GLU A 623 -30.33 -44.12 11.16
CA GLU A 623 -30.32 -43.60 12.52
C GLU A 623 -31.67 -43.81 13.22
N ILE A 624 -32.78 -43.57 12.50
CA ILE A 624 -34.13 -43.75 13.03
C ILE A 624 -34.39 -45.23 13.31
N LEU A 625 -33.99 -46.12 12.40
CA LEU A 625 -34.06 -47.57 12.63
C LEU A 625 -33.28 -47.99 13.87
N ALA A 626 -32.07 -47.44 14.08
CA ALA A 626 -31.28 -47.75 15.26
C ALA A 626 -31.98 -47.32 16.56
N TRP A 627 -32.67 -46.16 16.57
CA TRP A 627 -33.47 -45.74 17.71
C TRP A 627 -34.67 -46.66 17.94
N LEU A 628 -35.42 -47.01 16.90
CA LEU A 628 -36.55 -47.94 17.02
C LEU A 628 -36.11 -49.31 17.54
N GLN A 629 -34.99 -49.84 17.04
CA GLN A 629 -34.41 -51.09 17.51
C GLN A 629 -34.00 -51.00 18.99
N TYR A 630 -33.36 -49.91 19.40
CA TYR A 630 -32.97 -49.68 20.80
C TYR A 630 -34.18 -49.65 21.74
N TYR A 631 -35.28 -49.04 21.31
CA TYR A 631 -36.53 -48.92 22.06
C TYR A 631 -37.52 -50.07 21.85
N GLN A 632 -37.14 -51.09 21.06
CA GLN A 632 -37.97 -52.27 20.75
C GLN A 632 -39.31 -51.93 20.08
N LEU A 633 -39.34 -50.89 19.25
CA LEU A 633 -40.49 -50.52 18.43
C LEU A 633 -40.34 -51.08 17.01
N PRO A 634 -41.44 -51.53 16.37
CA PRO A 634 -41.40 -51.94 14.96
C PRO A 634 -41.23 -50.72 14.04
N ALA A 635 -40.70 -50.93 12.84
CA ALA A 635 -40.60 -49.86 11.82
C ALA A 635 -41.99 -49.27 11.46
N SER A 636 -43.05 -50.10 11.52
CA SER A 636 -44.43 -49.67 11.32
C SER A 636 -44.97 -48.69 12.38
N ALA A 637 -44.26 -48.51 13.50
CA ALA A 637 -44.61 -47.51 14.51
C ALA A 637 -44.37 -46.08 14.02
N ILE A 638 -43.59 -45.88 12.95
CA ILE A 638 -43.35 -44.57 12.34
C ILE A 638 -43.86 -44.58 10.90
N ARG A 639 -44.57 -43.51 10.53
CA ARG A 639 -44.98 -43.23 9.16
C ARG A 639 -44.38 -41.89 8.73
N PHE A 640 -43.89 -41.81 7.50
CA PHE A 640 -43.41 -40.55 6.94
C PHE A 640 -44.44 -39.95 6.01
N GLU A 641 -44.67 -38.65 6.14
CA GLU A 641 -45.61 -37.88 5.32
C GLU A 641 -44.81 -36.93 4.43
N ILE A 642 -45.13 -36.94 3.14
CA ILE A 642 -44.41 -36.17 2.12
C ILE A 642 -45.44 -35.42 1.30
N THR A 643 -45.31 -34.10 1.20
CA THR A 643 -46.23 -33.28 0.41
C THR A 643 -46.03 -33.50 -1.10
N GLU A 644 -47.10 -33.30 -1.87
CA GLU A 644 -47.07 -33.44 -3.33
C GLU A 644 -45.98 -32.56 -3.98
N ASN A 645 -45.80 -31.33 -3.48
CA ASN A 645 -44.82 -30.37 -4.00
C ASN A 645 -43.36 -30.85 -3.85
N ALA A 646 -43.07 -31.72 -2.87
CA ALA A 646 -41.74 -32.29 -2.70
C ALA A 646 -41.35 -33.22 -3.88
N LEU A 647 -42.33 -33.78 -4.59
CA LEU A 647 -42.12 -34.75 -5.68
C LEU A 647 -41.74 -34.10 -7.02
N VAL A 648 -42.04 -32.82 -7.21
CA VAL A 648 -41.79 -32.09 -8.48
C VAL A 648 -40.29 -31.82 -8.69
N ARG A 649 -39.48 -31.87 -7.63
CA ARG A 649 -38.05 -31.58 -7.67
C ARG A 649 -37.22 -32.86 -7.82
N ASN A 650 -36.52 -33.00 -8.94
CA ASN A 650 -35.44 -33.99 -9.15
C ASN A 650 -35.86 -35.46 -8.90
N ASN A 651 -36.89 -35.89 -9.62
CA ASN A 651 -37.68 -37.12 -9.39
C ASN A 651 -36.87 -38.41 -9.17
N GLN A 652 -35.72 -38.59 -9.83
CA GLN A 652 -34.92 -39.82 -9.68
C GLN A 652 -34.27 -39.94 -8.30
N LYS A 653 -33.81 -38.82 -7.72
CA LYS A 653 -33.20 -38.84 -6.38
C LYS A 653 -34.25 -39.10 -5.31
N VAL A 654 -35.37 -38.37 -5.38
CA VAL A 654 -36.49 -38.53 -4.43
C VAL A 654 -37.01 -39.98 -4.45
N LEU A 655 -37.17 -40.56 -5.64
CA LEU A 655 -37.60 -41.96 -5.77
C LEU A 655 -36.62 -42.93 -5.09
N SER A 656 -35.31 -42.75 -5.29
CA SER A 656 -34.31 -43.62 -4.65
C SER A 656 -34.34 -43.53 -3.13
N TYR A 657 -34.62 -42.36 -2.56
CA TYR A 657 -34.75 -42.16 -1.12
C TYR A 657 -36.02 -42.76 -0.56
N MET A 658 -37.15 -42.55 -1.23
CA MET A 658 -38.41 -43.15 -0.82
C MET A 658 -38.36 -44.68 -0.90
N GLN A 659 -37.66 -45.24 -1.90
CA GLN A 659 -37.43 -46.68 -1.96
C GLN A 659 -36.60 -47.15 -0.77
N ALA A 660 -35.55 -46.42 -0.38
CA ALA A 660 -34.75 -46.77 0.81
C ALA A 660 -35.58 -46.71 2.11
N ILE A 661 -36.49 -45.74 2.25
CA ILE A 661 -37.44 -45.65 3.37
C ILE A 661 -38.39 -46.86 3.38
N SER A 662 -38.95 -47.21 2.21
CA SER A 662 -39.86 -48.35 2.07
C SER A 662 -39.17 -49.69 2.32
N ASP A 663 -37.97 -49.90 1.76
CA ASP A 663 -37.15 -51.10 1.94
C ASP A 663 -36.72 -51.30 3.41
N ALA A 664 -36.58 -50.21 4.16
CA ALA A 664 -36.36 -50.20 5.59
C ALA A 664 -37.60 -50.61 6.43
N GLY A 665 -38.76 -50.75 5.79
CA GLY A 665 -40.02 -51.18 6.40
C GLY A 665 -40.89 -50.06 6.96
N PHE A 666 -40.61 -48.79 6.62
CA PHE A 666 -41.47 -47.66 6.98
C PHE A 666 -42.60 -47.50 5.97
N ILE A 667 -43.72 -46.98 6.47
CA ILE A 667 -44.90 -46.64 5.66
C ILE A 667 -44.77 -45.19 5.18
N ILE A 668 -45.13 -44.93 3.93
CA ILE A 668 -45.06 -43.59 3.33
C ILE A 668 -46.46 -43.10 2.96
N ALA A 669 -46.82 -41.90 3.45
CA ALA A 669 -48.03 -41.20 3.09
C ALA A 669 -47.74 -40.02 2.15
N LEU A 670 -48.61 -39.84 1.17
CA LEU A 670 -48.68 -38.64 0.36
C LEU A 670 -49.62 -37.64 1.03
N ASP A 671 -49.09 -36.46 1.34
CA ASP A 671 -49.79 -35.38 2.02
C ASP A 671 -50.23 -34.25 1.07
N ASP A 672 -51.21 -33.45 1.49
CA ASP A 672 -51.84 -32.34 0.75
C ASP A 672 -52.34 -32.71 -0.67
N PHE A 673 -52.83 -33.94 -0.86
CA PHE A 673 -53.17 -34.44 -2.20
C PHE A 673 -54.32 -33.65 -2.85
N GLY A 674 -54.08 -33.18 -4.08
CA GLY A 674 -55.08 -32.50 -4.92
C GLY A 674 -54.88 -30.99 -5.04
N THR A 675 -53.99 -30.40 -4.21
CA THR A 675 -53.67 -28.96 -4.25
C THR A 675 -52.63 -28.60 -5.33
N GLY A 676 -51.97 -29.60 -5.93
CA GLY A 676 -50.88 -29.44 -6.91
C GLY A 676 -51.13 -30.06 -8.29
N PHE A 677 -50.08 -30.07 -9.11
CA PHE A 677 -50.08 -30.72 -10.44
C PHE A 677 -49.88 -32.23 -10.30
N SER A 678 -50.92 -32.92 -9.83
CA SER A 678 -50.88 -34.36 -9.64
C SER A 678 -50.80 -35.08 -10.99
N SER A 679 -49.60 -35.46 -11.40
CA SER A 679 -49.45 -36.47 -12.44
C SER A 679 -49.77 -37.82 -11.81
N LEU A 680 -50.88 -38.45 -12.21
CA LEU A 680 -51.22 -39.85 -11.90
C LEU A 680 -50.03 -40.82 -12.07
N ARG A 681 -49.05 -40.43 -12.89
CA ARG A 681 -47.76 -41.11 -13.04
C ARG A 681 -46.98 -41.22 -11.73
N TYR A 682 -46.95 -40.18 -10.90
CA TYR A 682 -46.21 -40.19 -9.63
C TYR A 682 -46.81 -41.16 -8.63
N LEU A 683 -48.14 -41.19 -8.52
CA LEU A 683 -48.83 -42.17 -7.68
C LEU A 683 -48.52 -43.63 -8.07
N LYS A 684 -48.24 -43.89 -9.36
CA LYS A 684 -47.89 -45.21 -9.85
C LYS A 684 -46.43 -45.57 -9.62
N ASP A 685 -45.52 -44.62 -9.82
CA ASP A 685 -44.07 -44.89 -9.85
C ASP A 685 -43.44 -44.85 -8.44
N PHE A 686 -44.08 -44.21 -7.46
CA PHE A 686 -43.56 -44.04 -6.10
C PHE A 686 -44.19 -45.02 -5.09
N PRO A 687 -43.44 -45.46 -4.05
CA PRO A 687 -43.90 -46.45 -3.08
C PRO A 687 -44.77 -45.81 -1.98
N PHE A 688 -45.93 -45.26 -2.36
CA PHE A 688 -46.91 -44.73 -1.41
C PHE A 688 -47.86 -45.81 -0.91
N ASP A 689 -48.12 -45.82 0.40
CA ASP A 689 -49.08 -46.73 1.04
C ASP A 689 -50.38 -46.03 1.41
N VAL A 690 -50.32 -44.70 1.59
CA VAL A 690 -51.40 -43.89 2.14
C VAL A 690 -51.52 -42.58 1.36
N ILE A 691 -52.75 -42.13 1.11
CA ILE A 691 -53.07 -40.81 0.57
C ILE A 691 -53.86 -40.04 1.64
N LYS A 692 -53.43 -38.81 1.92
CA LYS A 692 -54.12 -37.86 2.81
C LYS A 692 -54.84 -36.81 1.95
N ILE A 693 -56.14 -36.66 2.16
CA ILE A 693 -56.97 -35.67 1.47
C ILE A 693 -56.82 -34.34 2.17
N ASP A 694 -56.37 -33.33 1.42
CA ASP A 694 -56.14 -31.98 1.92
C ASP A 694 -57.43 -31.35 2.50
N LYS A 695 -57.25 -30.60 3.59
CA LYS A 695 -58.34 -29.91 4.29
C LYS A 695 -59.16 -28.99 3.38
N SER A 696 -58.54 -28.33 2.40
CA SER A 696 -59.24 -27.37 1.53
C SER A 696 -60.42 -28.00 0.79
N PHE A 697 -60.34 -29.29 0.42
CA PHE A 697 -61.45 -30.02 -0.18
C PHE A 697 -62.46 -30.52 0.85
N VAL A 698 -61.99 -30.86 2.06
CA VAL A 698 -62.86 -31.29 3.17
C VAL A 698 -63.75 -30.15 3.67
N ASP A 699 -63.23 -28.92 3.71
CA ASP A 699 -63.97 -27.71 4.12
C ASP A 699 -65.17 -27.40 3.18
N GLY A 700 -65.09 -27.87 1.94
CA GLY A 700 -66.12 -27.73 0.90
C GLY A 700 -67.26 -28.75 0.97
N ILE A 701 -67.13 -29.83 1.73
CA ILE A 701 -68.17 -30.87 1.85
C ILE A 701 -69.48 -30.25 2.37
N GLY A 702 -70.59 -30.48 1.66
CA GLY A 702 -71.91 -29.88 1.95
C GLY A 702 -72.09 -28.44 1.44
N LYS A 703 -71.05 -27.83 0.85
CA LYS A 703 -71.07 -26.44 0.34
C LYS A 703 -70.74 -26.34 -1.15
N ASP A 704 -69.70 -27.04 -1.61
CA ASP A 704 -69.23 -27.05 -3.00
C ASP A 704 -69.21 -28.48 -3.53
N LYS A 705 -69.98 -28.72 -4.59
CA LYS A 705 -70.05 -30.02 -5.27
C LYS A 705 -68.75 -30.38 -5.99
N ASN A 706 -67.94 -29.40 -6.39
CA ASN A 706 -66.67 -29.68 -7.06
C ASN A 706 -65.68 -30.30 -6.07
N ASP A 707 -65.62 -29.77 -4.84
CA ASP A 707 -64.76 -30.31 -3.78
C ASP A 707 -65.20 -31.73 -3.41
N GLU A 708 -66.50 -31.99 -3.28
CA GLU A 708 -67.04 -33.34 -3.08
C GLU A 708 -66.61 -34.30 -4.21
N VAL A 709 -66.68 -33.87 -5.47
CA VAL A 709 -66.25 -34.69 -6.62
C VAL A 709 -64.75 -35.01 -6.55
N ILE A 710 -63.91 -34.05 -6.15
CA ILE A 710 -62.47 -34.26 -5.98
C ILE A 710 -62.22 -35.29 -4.88
N VAL A 711 -62.87 -35.12 -3.72
CA VAL A 711 -62.79 -36.07 -2.59
C VAL A 711 -63.18 -37.49 -3.02
N LEU A 712 -64.33 -37.65 -3.68
CA LEU A 712 -64.80 -38.97 -4.15
C LEU A 712 -63.85 -39.61 -5.16
N THR A 713 -63.29 -38.80 -6.06
CA THR A 713 -62.31 -39.27 -7.04
C THR A 713 -61.03 -39.74 -6.34
N THR A 714 -60.56 -39.01 -5.33
CA THR A 714 -59.40 -39.40 -4.52
C THR A 714 -59.63 -40.71 -3.78
N ILE A 715 -60.79 -40.89 -3.15
CA ILE A 715 -61.15 -42.15 -2.48
C ILE A 715 -61.15 -43.32 -3.48
N ALA A 716 -61.73 -43.13 -4.67
CA ALA A 716 -61.76 -44.16 -5.71
C ALA A 716 -60.36 -44.49 -6.25
N MET A 717 -59.48 -43.49 -6.40
CA MET A 717 -58.10 -43.69 -6.81
C MET A 717 -57.29 -44.45 -5.76
N ALA A 718 -57.39 -44.07 -4.49
CA ALA A 718 -56.72 -44.75 -3.38
C ALA A 718 -57.09 -46.24 -3.36
N LYS A 719 -58.39 -46.56 -3.48
CA LYS A 719 -58.89 -47.94 -3.60
C LYS A 719 -58.31 -48.67 -4.81
N SER A 720 -58.27 -48.02 -5.97
CA SER A 720 -57.77 -48.62 -7.22
C SER A 720 -56.26 -48.92 -7.20
N LEU A 721 -55.49 -48.13 -6.43
CA LEU A 721 -54.05 -48.28 -6.26
C LEU A 721 -53.67 -49.08 -5.00
N ASN A 722 -54.66 -49.65 -4.30
CA ASN A 722 -54.47 -50.39 -3.05
C ASN A 722 -53.78 -49.57 -1.94
N MET A 723 -54.06 -48.27 -1.89
CA MET A 723 -53.59 -47.34 -0.86
C MET A 723 -54.69 -47.07 0.16
N LYS A 724 -54.32 -46.79 1.41
CA LYS A 724 -55.26 -46.30 2.43
C LYS A 724 -55.55 -44.82 2.22
N CYS A 725 -56.75 -44.38 2.56
CA CYS A 725 -57.15 -42.98 2.47
C CYS A 725 -57.39 -42.41 3.86
N ILE A 726 -56.81 -41.24 4.16
CA ILE A 726 -57.05 -40.46 5.37
C ILE A 726 -57.65 -39.11 4.96
N ALA A 727 -58.72 -38.67 5.61
CA ALA A 727 -59.25 -37.33 5.40
C ALA A 727 -58.86 -36.39 6.54
N GLU A 728 -58.35 -35.21 6.18
CA GLU A 728 -57.83 -34.24 7.13
C GLU A 728 -58.76 -33.04 7.32
N GLY A 729 -58.64 -32.38 8.48
CA GLY A 729 -59.39 -31.16 8.74
C GLY A 729 -60.88 -31.37 8.98
N ILE A 730 -61.29 -32.53 9.50
CA ILE A 730 -62.68 -32.78 9.91
C ILE A 730 -63.08 -31.84 11.07
N GLU A 731 -64.06 -30.99 10.84
CA GLU A 731 -64.56 -29.98 11.78
C GLU A 731 -66.04 -30.18 12.14
N THR A 732 -66.83 -30.89 11.33
CA THR A 732 -68.27 -31.10 11.54
C THR A 732 -68.69 -32.57 11.51
N GLU A 733 -69.82 -32.87 12.15
CA GLU A 733 -70.45 -34.21 12.09
C GLU A 733 -70.89 -34.57 10.66
N GLU A 734 -71.39 -33.60 9.89
CA GLU A 734 -71.77 -33.77 8.48
C GLU A 734 -70.60 -34.29 7.62
N GLN A 735 -69.37 -33.83 7.88
CA GLN A 735 -68.17 -34.32 7.19
C GLN A 735 -67.85 -35.77 7.59
N VAL A 736 -68.03 -36.13 8.86
CA VAL A 736 -67.84 -37.51 9.34
C VAL A 736 -68.81 -38.46 8.64
N ASP A 737 -70.09 -38.09 8.59
CA ASP A 737 -71.13 -38.89 7.93
C ASP A 737 -70.84 -39.06 6.44
N PHE A 738 -70.44 -37.99 5.76
CA PHE A 738 -70.05 -38.04 4.35
C PHE A 738 -68.93 -39.06 4.09
N PHE A 739 -67.86 -39.04 4.88
CA PHE A 739 -66.75 -39.98 4.68
C PHE A 739 -67.10 -41.41 5.08
N LYS A 740 -68.00 -41.59 6.06
CA LYS A 740 -68.53 -42.89 6.45
C LYS A 740 -69.36 -43.52 5.34
N GLU A 741 -70.22 -42.75 4.69
CA GLU A 741 -71.04 -43.22 3.56
C GLU A 741 -70.19 -43.65 2.36
N HIS A 742 -69.04 -43.01 2.14
CA HIS A 742 -68.15 -43.27 1.01
C HIS A 742 -66.99 -44.22 1.34
N ASP A 743 -67.05 -44.88 2.50
CA ASP A 743 -66.11 -45.93 2.91
C ASP A 743 -64.65 -45.41 2.96
N CYS A 744 -64.48 -44.20 3.52
CA CYS A 744 -63.21 -43.65 3.96
C CYS A 744 -63.09 -43.82 5.48
N ARG A 745 -62.20 -44.72 5.90
CA ARG A 745 -62.15 -45.24 7.27
C ARG A 745 -61.36 -44.37 8.25
N PHE A 746 -60.38 -43.62 7.77
CA PHE A 746 -59.43 -42.92 8.64
C PHE A 746 -59.66 -41.42 8.57
N LEU A 747 -59.97 -40.81 9.71
CA LEU A 747 -60.29 -39.39 9.82
C LEU A 747 -59.39 -38.68 10.82
N GLN A 748 -59.04 -37.44 10.51
CA GLN A 748 -58.27 -36.54 11.37
C GLN A 748 -58.87 -35.14 11.31
N GLY A 749 -59.04 -34.49 12.47
CA GLY A 749 -59.55 -33.12 12.50
C GLY A 749 -59.97 -32.65 13.89
N TYR A 750 -60.31 -31.37 14.00
CA TYR A 750 -60.67 -30.71 15.26
C TYR A 750 -61.99 -31.18 15.86
N TYR A 751 -62.89 -31.74 15.06
CA TYR A 751 -64.09 -32.40 15.56
C TYR A 751 -63.73 -33.60 16.46
N LEU A 752 -62.68 -34.34 16.08
CA LEU A 752 -62.24 -35.57 16.76
C LEU A 752 -61.24 -35.27 17.87
N SER A 753 -60.16 -34.56 17.56
CA SER A 753 -59.15 -34.16 18.53
C SER A 753 -58.38 -32.91 18.10
N ARG A 754 -57.99 -32.09 19.08
CA ARG A 754 -57.05 -30.98 18.85
C ARG A 754 -55.61 -31.44 19.08
N PRO A 755 -54.61 -30.86 18.40
CA PRO A 755 -53.20 -31.15 18.66
C PRO A 755 -52.81 -30.81 20.10
N SER A 756 -52.45 -31.82 20.89
CA SER A 756 -52.15 -31.67 22.32
C SER A 756 -50.72 -32.11 22.68
N PRO A 757 -50.14 -31.62 23.79
CA PRO A 757 -48.85 -32.08 24.29
C PRO A 757 -48.86 -33.56 24.70
N SER A 758 -47.70 -34.21 24.70
CA SER A 758 -47.50 -35.65 25.04
C SER A 758 -48.31 -36.16 26.25
N LEU A 759 -48.31 -35.42 27.36
CA LEU A 759 -49.01 -35.81 28.59
C LEU A 759 -50.54 -35.87 28.41
N GLU A 760 -51.12 -34.83 27.81
CA GLU A 760 -52.56 -34.78 27.53
C GLU A 760 -52.96 -35.84 26.50
N THR A 761 -52.14 -36.03 25.47
CA THR A 761 -52.33 -37.09 24.48
C THR A 761 -52.32 -38.48 25.12
N PHE A 762 -51.43 -38.70 26.08
CA PHE A 762 -51.34 -39.98 26.78
C PHE A 762 -52.55 -40.27 27.67
N ASP A 763 -53.07 -39.26 28.37
CA ASP A 763 -54.29 -39.40 29.17
C ASP A 763 -55.50 -39.66 28.27
N PHE A 764 -55.64 -38.91 27.17
CA PHE A 764 -56.69 -39.13 26.15
C PHE A 764 -56.65 -40.54 25.56
N LEU A 765 -55.47 -41.03 25.20
CA LEU A 765 -55.26 -42.38 24.69
C LEU A 765 -55.69 -43.45 25.71
N ARG A 766 -55.38 -43.25 26.99
CA ARG A 766 -55.73 -44.20 28.06
C ARG A 766 -57.24 -44.31 28.26
N GLU A 767 -57.95 -43.19 28.20
CA GLU A 767 -59.42 -43.17 28.27
C GLU A 767 -60.04 -43.90 27.07
N ASN A 768 -59.56 -43.64 25.86
CA ASN A 768 -60.05 -44.32 24.65
C ASN A 768 -59.82 -45.84 24.71
N LEU A 769 -58.62 -46.29 25.12
CA LEU A 769 -58.30 -47.71 25.30
C LEU A 769 -59.13 -48.42 26.39
N GLN A 770 -59.61 -47.68 27.40
CA GLN A 770 -60.51 -48.23 28.42
C GLN A 770 -61.94 -48.40 27.87
N ASN A 771 -62.41 -47.42 27.10
CA ASN A 771 -63.74 -47.45 26.49
C ASN A 771 -63.86 -48.55 25.42
N SER A 772 -62.82 -48.75 24.59
CA SER A 772 -62.85 -49.81 23.56
C SER A 772 -62.87 -51.23 24.18
N LYS A 773 -62.16 -51.42 25.29
CA LYS A 773 -62.21 -52.67 26.07
C LYS A 773 -63.58 -52.92 26.73
N GLN A 774 -64.29 -51.88 27.14
CA GLN A 774 -65.66 -52.02 27.67
C GLN A 774 -66.67 -52.37 26.57
N ASN A 775 -66.59 -51.74 25.40
CA ASN A 775 -67.51 -52.01 24.28
C ASN A 775 -67.31 -53.42 23.71
N SER A 776 -66.06 -53.88 23.55
CA SER A 776 -65.75 -55.25 23.10
C SER A 776 -66.16 -56.35 24.09
N THR A 777 -66.35 -56.03 25.38
CA THR A 777 -66.85 -56.96 26.40
C THR A 777 -68.38 -57.01 26.46
N ILE A 778 -69.08 -56.04 25.85
CA ILE A 778 -70.56 -55.98 25.78
C ILE A 778 -71.09 -56.63 24.49
N GLU A 779 -70.28 -56.69 23.42
CA GLU A 779 -70.62 -57.35 22.15
C GLU A 779 -70.29 -58.87 22.10
N GLN A 780 -69.60 -59.41 23.11
CA GLN A 780 -69.45 -60.86 23.34
C GLN A 780 -70.53 -61.37 24.30
#